data_AF-A0A7J6S857-F1
#
_entry.id   AF-A0A7J6S857-F1
#
_cell.length_a   1.000
_cell.length_b   1.000
_cell.length_c   1.000
_cell.angle_alpha   90.00
_cell.angle_beta   90.00
_cell.angle_gamma   90.00
#
_symmetry.space_group_name_H-M   'P 1'
#
loop_
_entity.id
_entity.type
_entity.pdbx_description
1 polymer ?
#
loop_
_entity_poly.entity_id
_entity_poly.type
_entity_poly.pdbx_seq_one_letter_code
_entity_poly.pdbx_strand_id
1 'polypeptide(L)'
;SIRISQPRCVEKTFSDFWDVLELQLGIPVSGVTDGEHGSCDDGDVTMGAVERQRDFSPRKVFLIGMRNCGKTTIGRELATDMNWRFLDMDAELEKSLGMTLTEFVKQQGWKEFRKAELQLLHSILEDDDSRCIVSCGGGIVELPHAVSILAQQRYVVWLRMDEDDVVAANTGPDGKPAYGEPVERVYARRRDKFAEASNYEIHLPRRPAAVDLLPGHVASCRSMAVSLLQAWLKRVDLLGNDGRPPLPGKYSTFTCLTLPSYEVVKGRDADLEGTSAVEVRLDLLKDPADSVRQLQYASIAAGELPIIATLRSASEGGKFDEPDERYWDLIQQVSRSCCVSYVDIEVSRCSESFFPAPVPGLGYLASEHFLRPPTGGRLEVCRAFDEVLQPWWSAVGKVVFTASTESDANLVSAVQAEKLRQIAKPSIGLCMGPCGTISRVTNPFWTPVRHPAMKAAAPGQLSLKELRTMREALHIGTTAAEKHKKKFFVLGSPVAKSPSPALHNHIFKTLGLPHEYSRLDTSSLEDVLSLMAQDDFGGASITIPLKEKVFHAVSGGAHGRISELALSARAVNTIVKHDDGSLSFHNTDTLALAESIRSKAALASTCLVVGTGGAARGACAAAELLGMEKIFVWGRDSTKAAKLAQDFVNGQVRSIHIISMVVVSVPDVTVGCAHAT
;
A
#
# COMPACT_ATOMS: atom_id res chain seq x y z
N SER A 1 16.72 28.72 -23.90
CA SER A 1 15.25 28.73 -24.03
C SER A 1 14.65 28.15 -22.76
N ILE A 2 13.58 28.75 -22.24
CA ILE A 2 12.87 28.27 -21.03
C ILE A 2 11.55 27.69 -21.51
N ARG A 3 11.25 26.44 -21.15
CA ARG A 3 10.02 25.75 -21.54
C ARG A 3 8.96 25.89 -20.46
N ILE A 4 7.80 26.41 -20.81
CA ILE A 4 6.67 26.63 -19.88
C ILE A 4 5.59 25.61 -20.22
N SER A 5 5.29 24.72 -19.28
CA SER A 5 4.44 23.53 -19.50
C SER A 5 2.94 23.81 -19.43
N GLN A 6 2.52 24.96 -18.89
CA GLN A 6 1.12 25.36 -18.78
C GLN A 6 0.91 26.79 -19.25
N PRO A 7 1.09 27.09 -20.54
CA PRO A 7 0.99 28.46 -21.05
C PRO A 7 -0.40 29.08 -20.78
N ARG A 8 -1.47 28.28 -20.74
CA ARG A 8 -2.84 28.80 -20.53
C ARG A 8 -3.17 29.20 -19.09
N CYS A 9 -2.29 28.98 -18.11
CA CYS A 9 -2.60 29.32 -16.72
C CYS A 9 -2.78 30.83 -16.48
N VAL A 10 -2.19 31.66 -17.35
CA VAL A 10 -2.32 33.12 -17.32
C VAL A 10 -3.69 33.61 -17.80
N GLU A 11 -4.44 32.79 -18.53
CA GLU A 11 -5.70 33.21 -19.17
C GLU A 11 -6.79 33.66 -18.19
N LYS A 12 -6.72 33.20 -16.93
CA LYS A 12 -7.68 33.60 -15.88
C LYS A 12 -7.53 35.05 -15.43
N THR A 13 -6.34 35.63 -15.54
CA THR A 13 -6.02 36.96 -15.01
C THR A 13 -5.43 37.89 -16.06
N PHE A 14 -4.85 37.33 -17.12
CA PHE A 14 -4.17 38.06 -18.19
C PHE A 14 -4.12 37.19 -19.46
N SER A 15 -5.23 37.16 -20.20
CA SER A 15 -5.40 36.36 -21.43
C SER A 15 -4.35 36.64 -22.50
N ASP A 16 -3.93 37.89 -22.64
CA ASP A 16 -3.07 38.33 -23.74
C ASP A 16 -1.58 38.36 -23.33
N PHE A 17 -1.23 37.72 -22.21
CA PHE A 17 0.11 37.78 -21.62
C PHE A 17 1.23 37.37 -22.60
N TRP A 18 1.00 36.31 -23.39
CA TRP A 18 2.00 35.82 -24.36
C TRP A 18 2.14 36.76 -25.55
N ASP A 19 1.04 37.35 -26.01
CA ASP A 19 1.03 38.32 -27.10
C ASP A 19 1.75 39.62 -26.68
N VAL A 20 1.59 40.05 -25.43
CA VAL A 20 2.32 41.20 -24.87
C VAL A 20 3.82 40.94 -24.79
N LEU A 21 4.23 39.74 -24.36
CA LEU A 21 5.64 39.36 -24.32
C LEU A 21 6.30 39.43 -25.70
N GLU A 22 5.61 38.92 -26.73
CA GLU A 22 6.16 38.88 -28.09
C GLU A 22 6.08 40.23 -28.80
N LEU A 23 4.91 40.88 -28.81
CA LEU A 23 4.66 42.07 -29.62
C LEU A 23 5.14 43.37 -28.97
N GLN A 24 5.09 43.47 -27.64
CA GLN A 24 5.43 44.70 -26.92
C GLN A 24 6.82 44.66 -26.30
N LEU A 25 7.24 43.50 -25.78
CA LEU A 25 8.54 43.34 -25.12
C LEU A 25 9.60 42.71 -26.03
N GLY A 26 9.22 42.27 -27.23
CA GLY A 26 10.13 41.69 -28.23
C GLY A 26 10.73 40.35 -27.80
N ILE A 27 10.09 39.63 -26.88
CA ILE A 27 10.54 38.33 -26.40
C ILE A 27 9.88 37.25 -27.26
N PRO A 28 10.62 36.54 -28.13
CA PRO A 28 10.03 35.57 -29.06
C PRO A 28 9.44 34.37 -28.29
N VAL A 29 8.20 34.01 -28.62
CA VAL A 29 7.47 32.88 -28.02
C VAL A 29 7.10 31.90 -29.12
N SER A 30 7.30 30.59 -28.90
CA SER A 30 6.89 29.57 -29.86
C SER A 30 6.18 28.41 -29.16
N GLY A 31 5.11 27.92 -29.79
CA GLY A 31 4.42 26.71 -29.36
C GLY A 31 5.23 25.46 -29.70
N VAL A 32 5.43 24.57 -28.73
CA VAL A 32 6.12 23.28 -28.94
C VAL A 32 5.16 22.15 -28.60
N THR A 33 4.80 21.35 -29.61
CA THR A 33 4.06 20.09 -29.44
C THR A 33 5.03 18.99 -29.05
N ASP A 34 4.73 18.21 -28.00
CA ASP A 34 5.51 17.02 -27.67
C ASP A 34 5.24 15.92 -28.70
N GLY A 35 6.12 15.77 -29.69
CA GLY A 35 6.12 14.59 -30.56
C GLY A 35 6.70 14.82 -31.95
N GLU A 36 7.98 14.53 -32.13
CA GLU A 36 8.52 14.07 -33.43
C GLU A 36 9.42 12.86 -33.18
N HIS A 37 8.93 11.66 -33.48
CA HIS A 37 9.75 10.53 -33.90
C HIS A 37 8.92 9.55 -34.75
N GLY A 38 9.41 9.31 -35.96
CA GLY A 38 9.41 7.99 -36.60
C GLY A 38 8.15 7.58 -37.35
N SER A 39 8.31 7.43 -38.67
CA SER A 39 7.39 6.76 -39.58
C SER A 39 7.01 5.33 -39.15
N CYS A 40 5.78 4.98 -39.48
CA CYS A 40 5.11 3.69 -39.45
C CYS A 40 5.98 2.44 -39.70
N ASP A 41 5.83 1.45 -38.81
CA ASP A 41 5.87 0.03 -39.12
C ASP A 41 4.87 -0.72 -38.22
N ASP A 42 4.08 -1.61 -38.82
CA ASP A 42 3.08 -2.46 -38.16
C ASP A 42 3.78 -3.56 -37.33
N GLY A 43 3.64 -3.52 -35.99
CA GLY A 43 4.16 -4.59 -35.14
C GLY A 43 4.03 -4.32 -33.63
N ASP A 44 3.21 -5.13 -32.98
CA ASP A 44 3.11 -5.40 -31.53
C ASP A 44 3.05 -4.21 -30.56
N VAL A 45 1.87 -4.00 -29.97
CA VAL A 45 1.59 -2.95 -28.98
C VAL A 45 2.29 -3.30 -27.65
N THR A 46 3.57 -2.97 -27.55
CA THR A 46 4.26 -2.82 -26.26
C THR A 46 4.22 -1.35 -25.87
N MET A 47 3.27 -1.01 -25.00
CA MET A 47 3.14 0.33 -24.42
C MET A 47 4.33 0.57 -23.50
N GLY A 48 5.34 1.28 -24.00
CA GLY A 48 6.49 1.71 -23.22
C GLY A 48 6.06 2.51 -22.00
N ALA A 49 6.57 2.10 -20.83
CA ALA A 49 6.43 2.84 -19.59
C ALA A 49 7.08 4.21 -19.75
N VAL A 50 6.25 5.26 -19.89
CA VAL A 50 6.71 6.63 -19.68
C VAL A 50 6.91 6.78 -18.18
N GLU A 51 8.16 6.64 -17.72
CA GLU A 51 8.57 6.96 -16.35
C GLU A 51 8.24 8.43 -16.05
N ARG A 52 7.09 8.69 -15.42
CA ARG A 52 6.81 9.98 -14.79
C ARG A 52 7.54 10.02 -13.45
N GLN A 53 8.82 10.38 -13.47
CA GLN A 53 9.56 10.74 -12.25
C GLN A 53 9.07 12.10 -11.72
N ARG A 54 8.07 12.08 -10.83
CA ARG A 54 7.90 13.09 -9.79
C ARG A 54 7.63 12.32 -8.50
N ASP A 55 8.49 12.52 -7.50
CA ASP A 55 8.37 11.87 -6.20
C ASP A 55 7.14 12.46 -5.46
N PHE A 56 6.02 11.75 -5.53
CA PHE A 56 4.74 12.12 -4.93
C PHE A 56 4.52 11.50 -3.55
N SER A 57 5.55 10.86 -3.00
CA SER A 57 5.47 10.21 -1.70
C SER A 57 5.19 11.21 -0.57
N PRO A 58 4.42 10.83 0.47
CA PRO A 58 4.19 11.69 1.62
C PRO A 58 5.51 12.08 2.28
N ARG A 59 5.82 13.37 2.29
CA ARG A 59 6.95 13.90 3.07
C ARG A 59 6.57 14.12 4.52
N LYS A 60 5.34 14.54 4.81
CA LYS A 60 4.87 14.81 6.17
C LYS A 60 3.49 14.23 6.38
N VAL A 61 3.31 13.51 7.48
CA VAL A 61 2.01 13.00 7.92
C VAL A 61 1.73 13.58 9.30
N PHE A 62 0.66 14.38 9.40
CA PHE A 62 0.25 15.00 10.65
C PHE A 62 -0.81 14.15 11.34
N LEU A 63 -0.55 13.76 12.58
CA LEU A 63 -1.52 13.08 13.44
C LEU A 63 -2.17 14.10 14.36
N ILE A 64 -3.49 14.24 14.25
CA ILE A 64 -4.31 15.11 15.10
C ILE A 64 -5.35 14.29 15.88
N GLY A 65 -5.85 14.87 16.96
CA GLY A 65 -6.85 14.25 17.83
C GLY A 65 -6.66 14.63 19.30
N MET A 66 -7.61 14.20 20.13
CA MET A 66 -7.63 14.51 21.56
C MET A 66 -6.38 14.01 22.30
N ARG A 67 -6.09 14.57 23.48
CA ARG A 67 -5.04 14.02 24.35
C ARG A 67 -5.39 12.56 24.70
N ASN A 68 -4.37 11.75 24.97
CA ASN A 68 -4.51 10.33 25.32
C ASN A 68 -5.14 9.42 24.25
N CYS A 69 -5.39 9.89 23.02
CA CYS A 69 -5.83 9.02 21.92
C CYS A 69 -4.70 8.18 21.28
N GLY A 70 -3.46 8.32 21.76
CA GLY A 70 -2.33 7.49 21.33
C GLY A 70 -1.45 8.07 20.21
N LYS A 71 -1.63 9.33 19.79
CA LYS A 71 -0.83 9.99 18.72
C LYS A 71 0.68 9.76 18.84
N THR A 72 1.26 10.11 19.99
CA THR A 72 2.70 9.97 20.23
C THR A 72 3.17 8.52 20.10
N THR A 73 2.39 7.59 20.64
CA THR A 73 2.73 6.17 20.67
C THR A 73 2.59 5.53 19.29
N ILE A 74 1.45 5.76 18.61
CA ILE A 74 1.17 5.27 17.26
C ILE A 74 2.15 5.89 16.25
N GLY A 75 2.35 7.21 16.32
CA GLY A 75 3.24 7.93 15.42
C GLY A 75 4.70 7.51 15.55
N ARG A 76 5.18 7.26 16.78
CA ARG A 76 6.54 6.76 17.00
C ARG A 76 6.75 5.38 16.40
N GLU A 77 5.84 4.45 16.65
CA GLU A 77 5.92 3.10 16.11
C GLU A 77 5.80 3.09 14.58
N LEU A 78 4.86 3.86 14.02
CA LEU A 78 4.72 4.03 12.58
C LEU A 78 6.02 4.56 11.95
N ALA A 79 6.64 5.57 12.56
CA ALA A 79 7.88 6.14 12.08
C ALA A 79 9.04 5.13 12.14
N THR A 80 9.15 4.37 13.22
CA THR A 80 10.14 3.27 13.34
C THR A 80 9.96 2.24 12.24
N ASP A 81 8.74 1.74 12.05
CA ASP A 81 8.47 0.69 11.05
C ASP A 81 8.65 1.18 9.60
N MET A 82 8.42 2.46 9.34
CA MET A 82 8.60 3.08 8.02
C MET A 82 10.02 3.62 7.79
N ASN A 83 10.90 3.58 8.80
CA ASN A 83 12.20 4.25 8.81
C ASN A 83 12.11 5.76 8.52
N TRP A 84 11.12 6.44 9.12
CA TRP A 84 10.89 7.88 9.00
C TRP A 84 11.26 8.60 10.30
N ARG A 85 11.46 9.92 10.21
CA ARG A 85 11.63 10.75 11.41
C ARG A 85 10.30 10.81 12.16
N PHE A 86 10.36 10.74 13.49
CA PHE A 86 9.23 11.06 14.36
C PHE A 86 9.45 12.41 15.04
N LEU A 87 8.44 13.28 15.03
CA LEU A 87 8.43 14.56 15.73
C LEU A 87 7.16 14.68 16.58
N ASP A 88 7.32 14.88 17.88
CA ASP A 88 6.23 15.22 18.79
C ASP A 88 6.29 16.72 19.08
N MET A 89 5.26 17.47 18.69
CA MET A 89 5.24 18.92 18.82
C MET A 89 5.28 19.37 20.29
N ASP A 90 4.64 18.63 21.20
CA ASP A 90 4.64 19.00 22.62
C ASP A 90 6.07 18.85 23.18
N ALA A 91 6.75 17.74 22.85
CA ALA A 91 8.12 17.49 23.29
C ALA A 91 9.14 18.46 22.68
N GLU A 92 8.98 18.83 21.40
CA GLU A 92 9.87 19.79 20.74
C GLU A 92 9.67 21.20 21.30
N LEU A 93 8.43 21.59 21.64
CA LEU A 93 8.16 22.84 22.35
C LEU A 93 8.85 22.86 23.71
N GLU A 94 8.71 21.83 24.55
CA GLU A 94 9.38 21.78 25.86
C GLU A 94 10.90 21.91 25.74
N LYS A 95 11.48 21.22 24.76
CA LYS A 95 12.92 21.30 24.45
C LYS A 95 13.34 22.71 24.02
N SER A 96 12.57 23.35 23.14
CA SER A 96 12.85 24.71 22.64
C SER A 96 12.70 25.79 23.72
N LEU A 97 11.75 25.60 24.64
CA LEU A 97 11.45 26.52 25.75
C LEU A 97 12.33 26.29 26.99
N GLY A 98 12.98 25.13 27.10
CA GLY A 98 13.80 24.75 28.25
C GLY A 98 13.00 24.50 29.54
N MET A 99 11.68 24.31 29.45
CA MET A 99 10.78 24.08 30.58
C MET A 99 9.56 23.26 30.13
N THR A 100 8.80 22.71 31.08
CA THR A 100 7.59 21.95 30.75
C THR A 100 6.47 22.85 30.24
N LEU A 101 5.55 22.32 29.42
CA LEU A 101 4.40 23.11 28.93
C LEU A 101 3.51 23.60 30.08
N THR A 102 3.41 22.82 31.15
CA THR A 102 2.63 23.19 32.34
C THR A 102 3.23 24.41 33.03
N GLU A 103 4.56 24.46 33.19
CA GLU A 103 5.26 25.61 33.75
C GLU A 103 5.16 26.83 32.83
N PHE A 104 5.34 26.64 31.52
CA PHE A 104 5.23 27.71 30.55
C PHE A 104 3.85 28.37 30.57
N VAL A 105 2.76 27.58 30.54
CA VAL A 105 1.39 28.10 30.62
C VAL A 105 1.13 28.79 31.95
N LYS A 106 1.71 28.31 33.07
CA LYS A 106 1.58 28.97 34.37
C LYS A 106 2.28 30.33 34.41
N GLN A 107 3.40 30.49 33.70
CA GLN A 107 4.18 31.72 33.67
C GLN A 107 3.68 32.74 32.62
N GLN A 108 3.37 32.29 31.41
CA GLN A 108 3.09 33.14 30.24
C GLN A 108 1.63 33.06 29.76
N GLY A 109 0.86 32.09 30.26
CA GLY A 109 -0.53 31.88 29.89
C GLY A 109 -0.74 31.12 28.57
N TRP A 110 -2.00 30.74 28.32
CA TRP A 110 -2.40 29.96 27.14
C TRP A 110 -2.20 30.70 25.82
N LYS A 111 -2.31 32.03 25.81
CA LYS A 111 -2.20 32.83 24.58
C LYS A 111 -0.80 32.74 23.98
N GLU A 112 0.25 32.89 24.79
CA GLU A 112 1.63 32.78 24.32
C GLU A 112 1.99 31.33 23.97
N PHE A 113 1.45 30.34 24.70
CA PHE A 113 1.63 28.93 24.34
C PHE A 113 1.08 28.62 22.95
N ARG A 114 -0.13 29.10 22.63
CA ARG A 114 -0.73 28.94 21.30
C ARG A 114 0.07 29.63 20.20
N LYS A 115 0.70 30.77 20.49
CA LYS A 115 1.58 31.45 19.54
C LYS A 115 2.84 30.63 19.26
N ALA A 116 3.45 30.05 20.29
CA ALA A 116 4.61 29.16 20.15
C ALA A 116 4.25 27.88 19.37
N GLU A 117 3.09 27.27 19.66
CA GLU A 117 2.58 26.08 18.95
C GLU A 117 2.40 26.36 17.45
N LEU A 118 1.85 27.53 17.09
CA LEU A 118 1.70 27.93 15.69
C LEU A 118 3.05 28.22 15.01
N GLN A 119 3.99 28.86 15.70
CA GLN A 119 5.33 29.12 15.18
C GLN A 119 6.08 27.82 14.89
N LEU A 120 5.99 26.83 15.79
CA LEU A 120 6.58 25.51 15.55
C LEU A 120 5.94 24.80 14.35
N LEU A 121 4.62 24.89 14.18
CA LEU A 121 3.95 24.33 13.00
C LEU A 121 4.52 24.92 11.70
N HIS A 122 4.74 26.23 11.65
CA HIS A 122 5.37 26.88 10.50
C HIS A 122 6.79 26.37 10.24
N SER A 123 7.64 26.28 11.27
CA SER A 123 9.01 25.78 11.08
C SER A 123 9.05 24.32 10.62
N ILE A 124 8.12 23.49 11.10
CA ILE A 124 7.99 22.10 10.65
C ILE A 124 7.64 22.06 9.16
N LEU A 125 6.80 22.97 8.67
CA LEU A 125 6.42 23.02 7.26
C LEU A 125 7.57 23.48 6.35
N GLU A 126 8.44 24.36 6.84
CA GLU A 126 9.64 24.84 6.13
C GLU A 126 10.74 23.78 6.00
N ASP A 127 10.80 22.77 6.88
CA ASP A 127 11.78 21.66 6.84
C ASP A 127 11.44 20.65 5.73
N ASP A 128 11.97 20.81 4.53
CA ASP A 128 11.58 20.01 3.34
C ASP A 128 12.46 18.76 3.08
N ASP A 129 13.49 18.53 3.90
CA ASP A 129 14.56 17.57 3.57
C ASP A 129 14.32 16.13 4.10
N SER A 130 13.25 15.85 4.86
CA SER A 130 13.03 14.50 5.41
C SER A 130 11.57 14.04 5.52
N ARG A 131 11.35 12.73 5.29
CA ARG A 131 10.06 12.07 5.56
C ARG A 131 9.81 12.03 7.07
N CYS A 132 8.67 12.56 7.53
CA CYS A 132 8.40 12.78 8.94
C CYS A 132 6.94 12.47 9.33
N ILE A 133 6.76 11.77 10.46
CA ILE A 133 5.48 11.61 11.15
C ILE A 133 5.43 12.64 12.29
N VAL A 134 4.44 13.53 12.26
CA VAL A 134 4.29 14.64 13.19
C VAL A 134 3.09 14.39 14.10
N SER A 135 3.31 14.27 15.41
CA SER A 135 2.26 14.24 16.42
C SER A 135 1.96 15.67 16.90
N CYS A 136 0.77 16.19 16.57
CA CYS A 136 0.37 17.53 16.97
C CYS A 136 -0.16 17.61 18.40
N GLY A 137 -0.09 18.79 19.00
CA GLY A 137 -0.71 19.09 20.30
C GLY A 137 -2.23 18.90 20.26
N GLY A 138 -2.82 18.34 21.32
CA GLY A 138 -4.25 18.00 21.34
C GLY A 138 -5.20 19.21 21.26
N GLY A 139 -4.69 20.43 21.43
CA GLY A 139 -5.43 21.67 21.34
C GLY A 139 -5.11 22.53 20.10
N ILE A 140 -4.28 22.04 19.18
CA ILE A 140 -3.84 22.80 18.00
C ILE A 140 -5.03 23.31 17.17
N VAL A 141 -6.11 22.54 17.12
CA VAL A 141 -7.35 22.87 16.39
C VAL A 141 -8.17 24.00 17.03
N GLU A 142 -7.80 24.47 18.23
CA GLU A 142 -8.43 25.66 18.81
C GLU A 142 -7.94 26.96 18.18
N LEU A 143 -6.88 26.91 17.36
CA LEU A 143 -6.36 28.03 16.59
C LEU A 143 -6.90 27.97 15.16
N PRO A 144 -7.77 28.90 14.74
CA PRO A 144 -8.32 28.91 13.38
C PRO A 144 -7.25 28.93 12.29
N HIS A 145 -6.14 29.63 12.53
CA HIS A 145 -5.02 29.68 11.60
C HIS A 145 -4.30 28.33 11.46
N ALA A 146 -4.13 27.58 12.56
CA ALA A 146 -3.53 26.25 12.51
C ALA A 146 -4.45 25.24 11.80
N VAL A 147 -5.77 25.33 12.02
CA VAL A 147 -6.76 24.54 11.28
C VAL A 147 -6.66 24.80 9.78
N SER A 148 -6.59 26.08 9.38
CA SER A 148 -6.44 26.48 7.97
C SER A 148 -5.15 25.93 7.35
N ILE A 149 -4.03 25.99 8.09
CA ILE A 149 -2.75 25.44 7.63
C ILE A 149 -2.83 23.92 7.46
N LEU A 150 -3.37 23.22 8.45
CA LEU A 150 -3.48 21.75 8.43
C LEU A 150 -4.42 21.30 7.32
N ALA A 151 -5.55 21.98 7.10
CA ALA A 151 -6.49 21.68 6.02
C ALA A 151 -5.88 21.84 4.61
N GLN A 152 -4.84 22.67 4.47
CA GLN A 152 -4.07 22.81 3.22
C GLN A 152 -3.02 21.71 3.05
N GLN A 153 -2.66 21.00 4.12
CA GLN A 153 -1.75 19.86 4.03
C GLN A 153 -2.48 18.65 3.48
N ARG A 154 -1.72 17.79 2.81
CA ARG A 154 -2.28 16.65 2.10
C ARG A 154 -2.63 15.47 3.01
N TYR A 155 -1.79 15.23 4.00
CA TYR A 155 -1.79 14.02 4.81
C TYR A 155 -1.97 14.36 6.28
N VAL A 156 -3.18 14.80 6.62
CA VAL A 156 -3.59 15.02 8.01
C VAL A 156 -4.60 13.96 8.42
N VAL A 157 -4.20 13.13 9.39
CA VAL A 157 -4.98 12.00 9.90
C VAL A 157 -5.53 12.33 11.28
N TRP A 158 -6.84 12.30 11.40
CA TRP A 158 -7.53 12.37 12.69
C TRP A 158 -7.64 10.98 13.32
N LEU A 159 -6.97 10.79 14.46
CA LEU A 159 -7.19 9.63 15.32
C LEU A 159 -8.47 9.85 16.13
N ARG A 160 -9.59 9.37 15.59
CA ARG A 160 -10.94 9.57 16.10
C ARG A 160 -11.28 8.50 17.12
N MET A 161 -11.83 8.93 18.26
CA MET A 161 -12.39 8.06 19.29
C MET A 161 -13.86 8.41 19.47
N ASP A 162 -14.66 7.45 19.92
CA ASP A 162 -16.02 7.71 20.37
C ASP A 162 -16.00 8.63 21.60
N GLU A 163 -17.07 9.40 21.80
CA GLU A 163 -17.12 10.43 22.83
C GLU A 163 -16.87 9.86 24.24
N ASP A 164 -17.53 8.74 24.56
CA ASP A 164 -17.35 8.03 25.82
C ASP A 164 -15.89 7.57 26.06
N ASP A 165 -15.16 7.29 24.99
CA ASP A 165 -13.75 6.88 25.05
C ASP A 165 -12.83 8.08 25.24
N VAL A 166 -13.14 9.21 24.59
CA VAL A 166 -12.44 10.48 24.82
C VAL A 166 -12.56 10.91 26.28
N VAL A 167 -13.77 10.86 26.84
CA VAL A 167 -14.06 11.19 28.24
C VAL A 167 -13.27 10.28 29.17
N ALA A 168 -13.38 8.97 28.98
CA ALA A 168 -12.70 7.99 29.83
C ALA A 168 -11.17 8.13 29.77
N ALA A 169 -10.60 8.35 28.58
CA ALA A 169 -9.16 8.50 28.41
C ALA A 169 -8.59 9.81 29.00
N ASN A 170 -9.44 10.83 29.23
CA ASN A 170 -9.02 12.15 29.72
C ASN A 170 -9.60 12.52 31.09
N THR A 171 -10.15 11.55 31.80
CA THR A 171 -10.60 11.70 33.18
C THR A 171 -9.67 10.92 34.09
N GLY A 172 -9.08 11.60 35.08
CA GLY A 172 -8.16 10.99 36.03
C GLY A 172 -8.83 9.95 36.94
N PRO A 173 -8.06 9.13 37.67
CA PRO A 173 -8.59 8.14 38.62
C PRO A 173 -9.45 8.75 39.73
N ASP A 174 -9.24 10.03 40.02
CA ASP A 174 -9.98 10.85 40.98
C ASP A 174 -11.24 11.51 40.39
N GLY A 175 -11.58 11.18 39.14
CA GLY A 175 -12.72 11.76 38.42
C GLY A 175 -12.48 13.18 37.89
N LYS A 176 -11.27 13.73 38.02
CA LYS A 176 -10.97 15.10 37.56
C LYS A 176 -10.64 15.11 36.07
N PRO A 177 -11.22 16.05 35.29
CA PRO A 177 -10.93 16.16 33.87
C PRO A 177 -9.53 16.75 33.62
N ALA A 178 -8.84 16.26 32.60
CA ALA A 178 -7.48 16.69 32.24
C ALA A 178 -7.36 18.17 31.79
N TYR A 179 -8.49 18.84 31.54
CA TYR A 179 -8.53 20.20 30.96
C TYR A 179 -9.03 21.28 31.93
N GLY A 180 -9.33 20.93 33.18
CA GLY A 180 -9.92 21.87 34.16
C GLY A 180 -11.40 22.21 33.91
N GLU A 181 -12.01 21.62 32.89
CA GLU A 181 -13.43 21.69 32.53
C GLU A 181 -13.89 20.32 32.00
N PRO A 182 -15.21 20.04 31.92
CA PRO A 182 -15.72 18.74 31.46
C PRO A 182 -15.21 18.35 30.06
N VAL A 183 -14.72 17.12 29.91
CA VAL A 183 -14.07 16.63 28.68
C VAL A 183 -15.04 16.63 27.50
N GLU A 184 -16.31 16.33 27.75
CA GLU A 184 -17.41 16.32 26.78
C GLU A 184 -17.52 17.69 26.10
N ARG A 185 -17.47 18.77 26.89
CA ARG A 185 -17.55 20.15 26.38
C ARG A 185 -16.33 20.51 25.54
N VAL A 186 -15.14 20.03 25.92
CA VAL A 186 -13.90 20.22 25.16
C VAL A 186 -13.98 19.49 23.83
N TYR A 187 -14.43 18.24 23.84
CA TYR A 187 -14.52 17.43 22.65
C TYR A 187 -15.56 17.98 21.68
N ALA A 188 -16.76 18.31 22.16
CA ALA A 188 -17.84 18.88 21.35
C ALA A 188 -17.39 20.11 20.55
N ARG A 189 -16.62 21.04 21.16
CA ARG A 189 -16.11 22.22 20.44
C ARG A 189 -14.92 21.96 19.52
N ARG A 190 -14.21 20.83 19.68
CA ARG A 190 -13.02 20.48 18.89
C ARG A 190 -13.32 19.50 17.77
N ARG A 191 -14.36 18.68 17.90
CA ARG A 191 -14.72 17.60 16.96
C ARG A 191 -14.81 18.12 15.52
N ASP A 192 -15.63 19.14 15.29
CA ASP A 192 -15.85 19.65 13.95
C ASP A 192 -14.58 20.32 13.39
N LYS A 193 -13.74 20.89 14.26
CA LYS A 193 -12.43 21.45 13.89
C LYS A 193 -11.39 20.38 13.56
N PHE A 194 -11.44 19.21 14.19
CA PHE A 194 -10.62 18.06 13.78
C PHE A 194 -11.05 17.54 12.41
N ALA A 195 -12.35 17.54 12.11
CA ALA A 195 -12.84 17.17 10.79
C ALA A 195 -12.41 18.19 9.72
N GLU A 196 -12.50 19.49 10.02
CA GLU A 196 -12.04 20.58 9.15
C GLU A 196 -10.54 20.53 8.88
N ALA A 197 -9.73 20.27 9.91
CA ALA A 197 -8.27 20.21 9.80
C ALA A 197 -7.75 18.93 9.13
N SER A 198 -8.57 17.89 8.97
CA SER A 198 -8.13 16.59 8.45
C SER A 198 -8.70 16.27 7.07
N ASN A 199 -7.96 15.47 6.31
CA ASN A 199 -8.45 14.84 5.07
C ASN A 199 -8.76 13.36 5.30
N TYR A 200 -8.16 12.78 6.34
CA TYR A 200 -8.21 11.37 6.68
C TYR A 200 -8.56 11.17 8.14
N GLU A 201 -9.17 10.03 8.45
CA GLU A 201 -9.51 9.61 9.81
C GLU A 201 -9.34 8.11 10.00
N ILE A 202 -8.97 7.72 11.22
CA ILE A 202 -8.99 6.34 11.70
C ILE A 202 -9.85 6.29 12.94
N HIS A 203 -10.83 5.40 12.96
CA HIS A 203 -11.66 5.17 14.13
C HIS A 203 -10.96 4.17 15.06
N LEU A 204 -10.71 4.59 16.29
CA LEU A 204 -10.06 3.78 17.31
C LEU A 204 -11.12 3.15 18.22
N PRO A 205 -11.29 1.82 18.21
CA PRO A 205 -12.27 1.14 19.05
C PRO A 205 -11.81 1.11 20.52
N ARG A 206 -12.76 0.96 21.46
CA ARG A 206 -12.48 0.61 22.87
C ARG A 206 -12.20 -0.90 23.03
N ARG A 207 -11.38 -1.29 24.02
CA ARG A 207 -11.33 -2.68 24.54
C ARG A 207 -12.49 -2.93 25.53
N PRO A 208 -13.00 -4.19 25.72
CA PRO A 208 -12.64 -5.44 25.03
C PRO A 208 -13.85 -6.35 24.65
N ALA A 209 -13.98 -6.70 23.37
CA ALA A 209 -14.57 -7.95 22.87
C ALA A 209 -14.20 -8.16 21.38
N ALA A 210 -14.15 -7.08 20.60
CA ALA A 210 -13.82 -7.12 19.17
C ALA A 210 -12.31 -7.33 18.88
N VAL A 211 -11.42 -6.91 19.79
CA VAL A 211 -9.96 -7.02 19.58
C VAL A 211 -9.43 -8.45 19.82
N ASP A 212 -10.13 -9.27 20.62
CA ASP A 212 -9.78 -10.67 20.86
C ASP A 212 -10.05 -11.58 19.63
N LEU A 213 -10.81 -11.08 18.66
CA LEU A 213 -11.10 -11.75 17.40
C LEU A 213 -10.04 -11.48 16.31
N LEU A 214 -9.19 -10.48 16.50
CA LEU A 214 -8.14 -10.12 15.53
C LEU A 214 -6.97 -11.12 15.58
N PRO A 215 -6.21 -11.28 14.47
CA PRO A 215 -4.97 -12.04 14.47
C PRO A 215 -3.99 -11.53 15.54
N GLY A 216 -3.17 -12.41 16.13
CA GLY A 216 -2.33 -12.09 17.29
C GLY A 216 -1.35 -10.91 17.13
N HIS A 217 -1.03 -10.50 15.89
CA HIS A 217 -0.20 -9.32 15.60
C HIS A 217 -0.97 -7.98 15.72
N VAL A 218 -2.31 -8.00 15.84
CA VAL A 218 -3.19 -6.82 15.97
C VAL A 218 -3.96 -6.81 17.31
N ALA A 219 -3.37 -7.39 18.37
CA ALA A 219 -4.01 -7.58 19.67
C ALA A 219 -4.27 -6.29 20.50
N SER A 220 -4.19 -5.10 19.89
CA SER A 220 -4.45 -3.81 20.54
C SER A 220 -4.94 -2.77 19.53
N CYS A 221 -5.69 -1.77 20.00
CA CYS A 221 -6.12 -0.64 19.16
C CYS A 221 -4.92 0.11 18.55
N ARG A 222 -3.79 0.11 19.27
CA ARG A 222 -2.51 0.67 18.83
C ARG A 222 -1.97 -0.08 17.62
N SER A 223 -1.77 -1.40 17.71
CA SER A 223 -1.24 -2.18 16.59
C SER A 223 -2.18 -2.17 15.39
N MET A 224 -3.50 -2.12 15.61
CA MET A 224 -4.48 -1.90 14.55
C MET A 224 -4.27 -0.58 13.81
N ALA A 225 -4.17 0.53 14.54
CA ALA A 225 -3.97 1.84 13.95
C ALA A 225 -2.64 1.92 13.17
N VAL A 226 -1.57 1.35 13.73
CA VAL A 226 -0.26 1.29 13.08
C VAL A 226 -0.33 0.48 11.78
N SER A 227 -0.90 -0.72 11.79
CA SER A 227 -1.05 -1.54 10.59
C SER A 227 -1.90 -0.85 9.51
N LEU A 228 -2.99 -0.20 9.90
CA LEU A 228 -3.83 0.57 8.97
C LEU A 228 -3.06 1.73 8.34
N LEU A 229 -2.33 2.51 9.14
CA LEU A 229 -1.54 3.64 8.64
C LEU A 229 -0.40 3.18 7.73
N GLN A 230 0.28 2.09 8.06
CA GLN A 230 1.33 1.51 7.23
C GLN A 230 0.78 1.08 5.87
N ALA A 231 -0.30 0.30 5.88
CA ALA A 231 -0.96 -0.15 4.66
C ALA A 231 -1.44 1.04 3.81
N TRP A 232 -2.03 2.04 4.45
CA TRP A 232 -2.48 3.27 3.80
C TRP A 232 -1.33 4.04 3.15
N LEU A 233 -0.22 4.29 3.88
CA LEU A 233 0.92 5.03 3.34
C LEU A 233 1.53 4.32 2.13
N LYS A 234 1.66 2.99 2.18
CA LYS A 234 2.14 2.19 1.05
C LYS A 234 1.20 2.31 -0.16
N ARG A 235 -0.12 2.29 0.06
CA ARG A 235 -1.10 2.47 -1.03
C ARG A 235 -1.06 3.88 -1.60
N VAL A 236 -0.91 4.91 -0.77
CA VAL A 236 -0.76 6.29 -1.24
C VAL A 236 0.49 6.45 -2.10
N ASP A 237 1.62 5.85 -1.69
CA ASP A 237 2.86 5.82 -2.47
C ASP A 237 2.66 5.15 -3.84
N LEU A 238 1.82 4.09 -3.93
CA LEU A 238 1.51 3.41 -5.20
C LEU A 238 0.66 4.25 -6.16
N LEU A 239 -0.23 5.13 -5.67
CA LEU A 239 -1.20 5.86 -6.48
C LEU A 239 -0.71 7.23 -6.95
N GLY A 240 0.30 7.80 -6.30
CA GLY A 240 0.80 9.13 -6.63
C GLY A 240 -0.24 10.25 -6.46
N ASN A 241 -0.10 11.33 -7.24
CA ASN A 241 -0.90 12.56 -7.07
C ASN A 241 -2.28 12.55 -7.70
N ASP A 242 -2.49 11.82 -8.79
CA ASP A 242 -3.74 11.89 -9.57
C ASP A 242 -4.73 10.76 -9.25
N GLY A 243 -4.42 9.91 -8.26
CA GLY A 243 -5.27 8.79 -7.84
C GLY A 243 -5.48 7.77 -8.94
N ARG A 244 -4.67 7.83 -10.01
CA ARG A 244 -4.77 6.91 -11.14
C ARG A 244 -4.00 5.65 -10.79
N PRO A 245 -4.58 4.47 -11.05
CA PRO A 245 -3.82 3.25 -10.89
C PRO A 245 -2.65 3.29 -11.88
N PRO A 246 -1.46 2.80 -11.49
CA PRO A 246 -0.42 2.54 -12.48
C PRO A 246 -1.03 1.68 -13.58
N LEU A 247 -0.95 2.15 -14.83
CA LEU A 247 -1.42 1.37 -15.98
C LEU A 247 -0.64 0.05 -15.96
N PRO A 248 -1.29 -1.09 -15.75
CA PRO A 248 -0.56 -2.34 -15.64
C PRO A 248 -0.03 -2.67 -17.02
N GLY A 249 1.26 -3.02 -17.11
CA GLY A 249 1.85 -3.56 -18.34
C GLY A 249 1.30 -4.95 -18.72
N LYS A 250 0.34 -5.50 -17.95
CA LYS A 250 -0.26 -6.83 -18.08
C LYS A 250 -1.74 -6.82 -17.65
N TYR A 251 -2.45 -7.92 -17.90
CA TYR A 251 -3.83 -8.10 -17.44
C TYR A 251 -3.92 -8.09 -15.92
N SER A 252 -4.90 -7.37 -15.37
CA SER A 252 -5.09 -7.23 -13.92
C SER A 252 -6.49 -7.62 -13.46
N THR A 253 -6.64 -7.89 -12.17
CA THR A 253 -7.89 -8.35 -11.55
C THR A 253 -8.09 -7.72 -10.19
N PHE A 254 -9.35 -7.66 -9.73
CA PHE A 254 -9.61 -7.45 -8.31
C PHE A 254 -10.59 -8.50 -7.78
N THR A 255 -10.36 -8.94 -6.55
CA THR A 255 -11.20 -9.94 -5.89
C THR A 255 -12.37 -9.27 -5.19
N CYS A 256 -13.60 -9.62 -5.56
CA CYS A 256 -14.81 -9.12 -4.93
C CYS A 256 -15.10 -9.87 -3.62
N LEU A 257 -15.12 -9.13 -2.51
CA LEU A 257 -15.45 -9.60 -1.18
C LEU A 257 -16.92 -9.29 -0.89
N THR A 258 -17.71 -10.32 -0.59
CA THR A 258 -19.18 -10.25 -0.48
C THR A 258 -19.69 -10.69 0.90
N LEU A 259 -18.88 -10.51 1.93
CA LEU A 259 -19.23 -10.92 3.29
C LEU A 259 -20.21 -9.94 3.93
N PRO A 260 -21.13 -10.42 4.78
CA PRO A 260 -21.99 -9.55 5.58
C PRO A 260 -21.24 -8.87 6.75
N SER A 261 -20.04 -9.35 7.11
CA SER A 261 -19.16 -8.79 8.14
C SER A 261 -17.73 -9.32 7.99
N TYR A 262 -16.75 -8.48 8.36
CA TYR A 262 -15.30 -8.68 8.28
C TYR A 262 -14.64 -8.76 9.67
N GLU A 263 -15.39 -8.69 10.77
CA GLU A 263 -14.86 -8.77 12.15
C GLU A 263 -14.13 -10.09 12.45
N VAL A 264 -14.50 -11.19 11.77
CA VAL A 264 -14.02 -12.55 12.06
C VAL A 264 -12.88 -12.98 11.12
N VAL A 265 -12.16 -12.03 10.50
CA VAL A 265 -11.14 -12.37 9.50
C VAL A 265 -9.86 -12.86 10.17
N LYS A 266 -9.83 -14.15 10.53
CA LYS A 266 -8.59 -14.92 10.76
C LYS A 266 -8.21 -15.66 9.47
N GLY A 267 -6.96 -15.49 9.02
CA GLY A 267 -6.27 -16.40 8.10
C GLY A 267 -6.69 -16.39 6.62
N ARG A 268 -6.96 -15.23 6.00
CA ARG A 268 -7.41 -15.14 4.59
C ARG A 268 -6.41 -14.59 3.58
N ASP A 269 -5.19 -14.28 4.01
CA ASP A 269 -4.14 -13.74 3.11
C ASP A 269 -3.86 -14.68 1.91
N ALA A 270 -4.03 -15.99 2.11
CA ALA A 270 -3.77 -17.01 1.08
C ALA A 270 -4.77 -16.98 -0.11
N ASP A 271 -6.01 -16.50 0.08
CA ASP A 271 -7.04 -16.53 -0.97
C ASP A 271 -7.08 -15.25 -1.84
N LEU A 272 -6.26 -14.25 -1.50
CA LEU A 272 -6.06 -13.03 -2.27
C LEU A 272 -4.83 -13.11 -3.18
N GLU A 273 -4.07 -14.20 -3.13
CA GLU A 273 -2.83 -14.35 -3.88
C GLU A 273 -3.06 -14.22 -5.41
N GLY A 274 -2.29 -13.33 -6.04
CA GLY A 274 -2.35 -13.09 -7.47
C GLY A 274 -3.47 -12.14 -7.93
N THR A 275 -4.21 -11.54 -7.00
CA THR A 275 -5.09 -10.40 -7.28
C THR A 275 -4.32 -9.08 -7.31
N SER A 276 -4.80 -8.08 -8.04
CA SER A 276 -4.16 -6.76 -8.13
C SER A 276 -4.80 -5.72 -7.21
N ALA A 277 -6.01 -5.99 -6.72
CA ALA A 277 -6.77 -5.17 -5.77
C ALA A 277 -7.90 -6.00 -5.15
N VAL A 278 -8.59 -5.46 -4.16
CA VAL A 278 -9.80 -6.07 -3.59
C VAL A 278 -10.96 -5.09 -3.65
N GLU A 279 -12.17 -5.59 -3.93
CA GLU A 279 -13.40 -4.81 -3.84
C GLU A 279 -14.16 -5.24 -2.58
N VAL A 280 -14.56 -4.28 -1.76
CA VAL A 280 -15.46 -4.50 -0.62
C VAL A 280 -16.84 -3.96 -1.01
N ARG A 281 -17.82 -4.87 -1.09
CA ARG A 281 -19.22 -4.53 -1.40
C ARG A 281 -19.95 -4.08 -0.13
N LEU A 282 -19.98 -2.77 0.10
CA LEU A 282 -20.59 -2.15 1.27
C LEU A 282 -22.09 -2.38 1.35
N ASP A 283 -22.77 -2.45 0.21
CA ASP A 283 -24.21 -2.75 0.12
C ASP A 283 -24.55 -4.19 0.57
N LEU A 284 -23.56 -5.09 0.64
CA LEU A 284 -23.75 -6.46 1.09
C LEU A 284 -23.46 -6.66 2.59
N LEU A 285 -22.99 -5.62 3.29
CA LEU A 285 -22.81 -5.64 4.74
C LEU A 285 -24.16 -5.80 5.44
N LYS A 286 -24.13 -6.36 6.65
CA LYS A 286 -25.32 -6.44 7.50
C LYS A 286 -25.87 -5.05 7.84
N ASP A 287 -24.97 -4.10 8.06
CA ASP A 287 -25.28 -2.69 8.32
C ASP A 287 -24.32 -1.79 7.52
N PRO A 288 -24.80 -1.14 6.45
CA PRO A 288 -24.00 -0.17 5.68
C PRO A 288 -23.50 1.01 6.53
N ALA A 289 -24.15 1.35 7.64
CA ALA A 289 -23.69 2.42 8.54
C ALA A 289 -22.34 2.08 9.20
N ASP A 290 -22.00 0.80 9.33
CA ASP A 290 -20.75 0.33 9.94
C ASP A 290 -19.61 0.15 8.90
N SER A 291 -19.79 0.70 7.68
CA SER A 291 -18.86 0.52 6.56
C SER A 291 -17.40 0.84 6.90
N VAL A 292 -17.13 1.93 7.62
CA VAL A 292 -15.76 2.34 7.98
C VAL A 292 -15.08 1.28 8.85
N ARG A 293 -15.77 0.76 9.86
CA ARG A 293 -15.23 -0.27 10.77
C ARG A 293 -14.99 -1.58 10.03
N GLN A 294 -15.93 -1.99 9.18
CA GLN A 294 -15.77 -3.20 8.37
C GLN A 294 -14.62 -3.08 7.36
N LEU A 295 -14.42 -1.87 6.80
CA LEU A 295 -13.27 -1.56 5.96
C LEU A 295 -11.95 -1.58 6.72
N GLN A 296 -11.90 -1.18 8.00
CA GLN A 296 -10.69 -1.33 8.81
C GLN A 296 -10.27 -2.81 8.92
N TYR A 297 -11.22 -3.72 9.17
CA TYR A 297 -10.92 -5.15 9.20
C TYR A 297 -10.50 -5.70 7.84
N ALA A 298 -11.22 -5.34 6.77
CA ALA A 298 -10.85 -5.74 5.41
C ALA A 298 -9.47 -5.20 5.02
N SER A 299 -9.13 -3.98 5.45
CA SER A 299 -7.86 -3.31 5.17
C SER A 299 -6.67 -4.02 5.80
N ILE A 300 -6.82 -4.48 7.03
CA ILE A 300 -5.80 -5.28 7.71
C ILE A 300 -5.56 -6.60 6.96
N ALA A 301 -6.62 -7.27 6.53
CA ALA A 301 -6.52 -8.55 5.80
C ALA A 301 -6.00 -8.40 4.36
N ALA A 302 -6.27 -7.27 3.71
CA ALA A 302 -5.79 -6.99 2.36
C ALA A 302 -4.32 -6.54 2.34
N GLY A 303 -3.79 -6.08 3.49
CA GLY A 303 -2.44 -5.55 3.60
C GLY A 303 -2.21 -4.38 2.63
N GLU A 304 -1.24 -4.55 1.74
CA GLU A 304 -0.81 -3.52 0.79
C GLU A 304 -1.66 -3.45 -0.48
N LEU A 305 -2.56 -4.41 -0.69
CA LEU A 305 -3.41 -4.42 -1.88
C LEU A 305 -4.33 -3.19 -1.90
N PRO A 306 -4.48 -2.52 -3.06
CA PRO A 306 -5.47 -1.47 -3.22
C PRO A 306 -6.87 -1.97 -2.90
N ILE A 307 -7.66 -1.15 -2.20
CA ILE A 307 -9.04 -1.48 -1.83
C ILE A 307 -10.00 -0.55 -2.55
N ILE A 308 -10.97 -1.14 -3.22
CA ILE A 308 -12.09 -0.47 -3.89
C ILE A 308 -13.32 -0.63 -3.00
N ALA A 309 -13.77 0.44 -2.37
CA ALA A 309 -15.05 0.43 -1.67
C ALA A 309 -16.19 0.70 -2.65
N THR A 310 -17.19 -0.17 -2.67
CA THR A 310 -18.33 -0.08 -3.59
C THR A 310 -19.63 -0.15 -2.83
N LEU A 311 -20.43 0.91 -2.91
CA LEU A 311 -21.81 0.96 -2.42
C LEU A 311 -22.75 0.86 -3.63
N ARG A 312 -23.15 -0.35 -4.02
CA ARG A 312 -23.98 -0.56 -5.23
C ARG A 312 -25.47 -0.46 -4.90
N SER A 313 -26.20 0.33 -5.66
CA SER A 313 -27.63 0.51 -5.50
C SER A 313 -28.46 -0.61 -6.10
N ALA A 314 -29.70 -0.77 -5.63
CA ALA A 314 -30.65 -1.74 -6.14
C ALA A 314 -30.92 -1.58 -7.65
N SER A 315 -30.98 -0.33 -8.16
CA SER A 315 -31.16 -0.03 -9.58
C SER A 315 -29.99 -0.49 -10.46
N GLU A 316 -28.79 -0.58 -9.89
CA GLU A 316 -27.57 -1.05 -10.56
C GLU A 316 -27.17 -2.48 -10.15
N GLY A 317 -28.08 -3.24 -9.51
CA GLY A 317 -27.89 -4.66 -9.19
C GLY A 317 -27.22 -4.95 -7.84
N GLY A 318 -27.15 -3.96 -6.96
CA GLY A 318 -26.75 -4.10 -5.55
C GLY A 318 -27.94 -4.23 -4.60
N LYS A 319 -27.71 -3.89 -3.34
CA LYS A 319 -28.73 -3.94 -2.28
C LYS A 319 -29.00 -2.61 -1.59
N PHE A 320 -28.25 -1.56 -1.92
CA PHE A 320 -28.46 -0.26 -1.31
C PHE A 320 -29.70 0.43 -1.91
N ASP A 321 -30.65 0.82 -1.07
CA ASP A 321 -31.94 1.39 -1.48
C ASP A 321 -32.32 2.55 -0.55
N GLU A 322 -31.35 3.40 -0.23
CA GLU A 322 -31.55 4.64 0.55
C GLU A 322 -31.36 5.88 -0.35
N PRO A 323 -31.83 7.07 0.08
CA PRO A 323 -31.72 8.31 -0.69
C PRO A 323 -30.27 8.74 -0.97
N ASP A 324 -30.09 9.62 -1.95
CA ASP A 324 -28.77 10.09 -2.37
C ASP A 324 -28.01 10.81 -1.25
N GLU A 325 -28.69 11.51 -0.35
CA GLU A 325 -28.10 12.13 0.84
C GLU A 325 -27.35 11.09 1.69
N ARG A 326 -27.99 9.94 1.92
CA ARG A 326 -27.41 8.84 2.68
C ARG A 326 -26.28 8.14 1.94
N TYR A 327 -26.42 8.00 0.62
CA TYR A 327 -25.35 7.49 -0.25
C TYR A 327 -24.09 8.36 -0.11
N TRP A 328 -24.24 9.67 -0.29
CA TRP A 328 -23.11 10.61 -0.24
C TRP A 328 -22.49 10.73 1.16
N ASP A 329 -23.29 10.67 2.22
CA ASP A 329 -22.79 10.60 3.60
C ASP A 329 -21.85 9.40 3.81
N LEU A 330 -22.23 8.22 3.32
CA LEU A 330 -21.42 7.01 3.44
C LEU A 330 -20.18 7.09 2.55
N ILE A 331 -20.32 7.57 1.31
CA ILE A 331 -19.19 7.77 0.39
C ILE A 331 -18.15 8.72 0.98
N GLN A 332 -18.58 9.82 1.61
CA GLN A 332 -17.68 10.78 2.25
C GLN A 332 -16.93 10.17 3.45
N GLN A 333 -17.65 9.43 4.31
CA GLN A 333 -17.04 8.75 5.46
C GLN A 333 -16.01 7.71 5.03
N VAL A 334 -16.36 6.89 4.04
CA VAL A 334 -15.47 5.86 3.49
C VAL A 334 -14.24 6.48 2.83
N SER A 335 -14.41 7.55 2.06
CA SER A 335 -13.32 8.26 1.38
C SER A 335 -12.23 8.75 2.35
N ARG A 336 -12.61 9.10 3.59
CA ARG A 336 -11.69 9.63 4.61
C ARG A 336 -11.05 8.55 5.47
N SER A 337 -11.50 7.30 5.43
CA SER A 337 -11.20 6.25 6.44
C SER A 337 -9.76 5.71 6.57
N CYS A 338 -8.78 6.20 5.80
CA CYS A 338 -7.47 5.57 5.59
C CYS A 338 -7.52 4.09 5.13
N CYS A 339 -8.70 3.50 4.89
CA CYS A 339 -8.84 2.07 4.62
C CYS A 339 -8.92 1.75 3.13
N VAL A 340 -9.14 2.75 2.28
CA VAL A 340 -9.48 2.58 0.87
C VAL A 340 -8.48 3.29 -0.03
N SER A 341 -8.31 2.73 -1.22
CA SER A 341 -7.51 3.30 -2.31
C SER A 341 -8.41 3.90 -3.39
N TYR A 342 -9.59 3.31 -3.55
CA TYR A 342 -10.59 3.70 -4.53
C TYR A 342 -11.98 3.68 -3.93
N VAL A 343 -12.83 4.59 -4.41
CA VAL A 343 -14.26 4.56 -4.16
C VAL A 343 -14.98 4.47 -5.51
N ASP A 344 -15.85 3.48 -5.63
CA ASP A 344 -16.74 3.30 -6.78
C ASP A 344 -17.96 4.21 -6.60
N ILE A 345 -18.18 5.11 -7.57
CA ILE A 345 -19.26 6.10 -7.59
C ILE A 345 -20.14 5.84 -8.81
N GLU A 346 -21.42 5.58 -8.55
CA GLU A 346 -22.46 5.53 -9.58
C GLU A 346 -22.65 6.90 -10.22
N VAL A 347 -22.37 7.02 -11.52
CA VAL A 347 -22.52 8.30 -12.24
C VAL A 347 -23.99 8.75 -12.25
N SER A 348 -24.91 7.78 -12.25
CA SER A 348 -26.36 7.99 -12.16
C SER A 348 -26.80 8.72 -10.87
N ARG A 349 -26.00 8.67 -9.80
CA ARG A 349 -26.24 9.38 -8.52
C ARG A 349 -25.43 10.66 -8.37
N CYS A 350 -24.58 10.95 -9.35
CA CYS A 350 -23.74 12.14 -9.34
C CYS A 350 -24.49 13.31 -9.96
N SER A 351 -24.83 14.30 -9.12
CA SER A 351 -25.09 15.65 -9.61
C SER A 351 -23.86 16.51 -9.33
N GLU A 352 -23.57 17.50 -10.19
CA GLU A 352 -22.44 18.44 -9.99
C GLU A 352 -22.51 19.15 -8.63
N SER A 353 -23.68 19.24 -7.99
CA SER A 353 -23.87 19.88 -6.69
C SER A 353 -23.50 18.98 -5.49
N PHE A 354 -23.33 17.67 -5.69
CA PHE A 354 -23.16 16.70 -4.58
C PHE A 354 -21.81 15.97 -4.58
N PHE A 355 -20.92 16.20 -5.56
CA PHE A 355 -19.60 15.56 -5.53
C PHE A 355 -18.75 16.17 -4.39
N PRO A 356 -18.31 15.37 -3.38
CA PRO A 356 -17.53 15.88 -2.27
C PRO A 356 -16.15 16.34 -2.76
N ALA A 357 -15.53 17.25 -2.01
CA ALA A 357 -14.16 17.65 -2.29
C ALA A 357 -13.24 16.40 -2.37
N PRO A 358 -12.46 16.22 -3.46
CA PRO A 358 -11.62 15.05 -3.62
C PRO A 358 -10.67 14.87 -2.45
N VAL A 359 -10.56 13.65 -1.95
CA VAL A 359 -9.59 13.30 -0.91
C VAL A 359 -8.21 13.12 -1.56
N PRO A 360 -7.17 13.87 -1.15
CA PRO A 360 -5.89 13.84 -1.86
C PRO A 360 -5.19 12.48 -1.80
N GLY A 361 -4.96 11.84 -2.95
CA GLY A 361 -4.34 10.51 -3.04
C GLY A 361 -5.35 9.35 -3.04
N LEU A 362 -6.65 9.66 -3.03
CA LEU A 362 -7.72 8.68 -3.26
C LEU A 362 -8.11 8.68 -4.75
N GLY A 363 -8.28 7.49 -5.33
CA GLY A 363 -8.83 7.34 -6.68
C GLY A 363 -10.35 7.21 -6.69
N TYR A 364 -11.00 7.68 -7.74
CA TYR A 364 -12.45 7.51 -7.91
C TYR A 364 -12.73 6.69 -9.16
N LEU A 365 -13.55 5.66 -9.00
CA LEU A 365 -14.00 4.80 -10.10
C LEU A 365 -15.43 5.23 -10.45
N ALA A 366 -15.62 5.86 -11.60
CA ALA A 366 -16.94 6.21 -12.11
C ALA A 366 -17.58 4.97 -12.74
N SER A 367 -18.77 4.59 -12.30
CA SER A 367 -19.43 3.39 -12.79
C SER A 367 -20.87 3.61 -13.23
N GLU A 368 -21.30 2.76 -14.15
CA GLU A 368 -22.68 2.67 -14.60
C GLU A 368 -23.01 1.23 -14.97
N HIS A 369 -24.14 0.72 -14.46
CA HIS A 369 -24.60 -0.65 -14.71
C HIS A 369 -26.00 -0.65 -15.31
N PHE A 370 -26.11 -1.24 -16.49
CA PHE A 370 -27.36 -1.48 -17.19
C PHE A 370 -27.78 -2.93 -16.98
N LEU A 371 -28.88 -3.17 -16.26
CA LEU A 371 -29.46 -4.51 -16.04
C LEU A 371 -30.17 -5.07 -17.29
N ARG A 372 -29.75 -4.65 -18.48
CA ARG A 372 -30.31 -4.97 -19.79
C ARG A 372 -29.21 -5.00 -20.86
N PRO A 373 -29.45 -5.59 -22.04
CA PRO A 373 -28.54 -5.49 -23.17
C PRO A 373 -28.43 -4.06 -23.71
N PRO A 374 -27.32 -3.75 -24.43
CA PRO A 374 -27.10 -2.46 -25.08
C PRO A 374 -27.99 -2.32 -26.33
N THR A 375 -29.30 -2.20 -26.13
CA THR A 375 -30.31 -2.14 -27.20
C THR A 375 -30.17 -0.94 -28.12
N GLY A 376 -29.54 0.14 -27.65
CA GLY A 376 -29.18 1.31 -28.46
C GLY A 376 -27.91 1.11 -29.29
N GLY A 377 -27.32 -0.09 -29.26
CA GLY A 377 -26.15 -0.47 -30.03
C GLY A 377 -24.93 0.36 -29.67
N ARG A 378 -24.05 0.56 -30.66
CA ARG A 378 -22.73 1.19 -30.44
C ARG A 378 -22.81 2.61 -29.88
N LEU A 379 -23.80 3.40 -30.28
CA LEU A 379 -23.94 4.79 -29.83
C LEU A 379 -24.21 4.87 -28.32
N GLU A 380 -25.08 3.99 -27.81
CA GLU A 380 -25.37 3.89 -26.38
C GLU A 380 -24.10 3.51 -25.59
N VAL A 381 -23.38 2.47 -26.04
CA VAL A 381 -22.16 2.03 -25.36
C VAL A 381 -21.09 3.13 -25.37
N CYS A 382 -20.92 3.85 -26.48
CA CYS A 382 -20.00 4.99 -26.54
C CYS A 382 -20.36 6.08 -25.52
N ARG A 383 -21.65 6.42 -25.40
CA ARG A 383 -22.13 7.43 -24.45
C ARG A 383 -21.88 7.01 -23.00
N ALA A 384 -22.22 5.77 -22.64
CA ALA A 384 -21.93 5.24 -21.30
C ALA A 384 -20.44 5.34 -20.95
N PHE A 385 -19.55 5.02 -21.90
CA PHE A 385 -18.11 5.21 -21.68
C PHE A 385 -17.71 6.68 -21.55
N ASP A 386 -18.31 7.59 -22.32
CA ASP A 386 -18.05 9.02 -22.19
C ASP A 386 -18.50 9.54 -20.82
N GLU A 387 -19.66 9.11 -20.32
CA GLU A 387 -20.21 9.49 -19.00
C GLU A 387 -19.30 9.06 -17.84
N VAL A 388 -18.65 7.90 -17.93
CA VAL A 388 -17.72 7.46 -16.87
C VAL A 388 -16.27 7.95 -17.07
N LEU A 389 -15.86 8.31 -18.29
CA LEU A 389 -14.46 8.69 -18.58
C LEU A 389 -14.22 10.20 -18.61
N GLN A 390 -15.18 11.00 -19.03
CA GLN A 390 -15.07 12.47 -19.12
C GLN A 390 -15.01 13.20 -17.77
N PRO A 391 -15.67 12.75 -16.68
CA PRO A 391 -15.63 13.49 -15.42
C PRO A 391 -14.19 13.70 -14.93
N TRP A 392 -13.88 14.95 -14.56
CA TRP A 392 -12.53 15.36 -14.16
C TRP A 392 -12.00 14.61 -12.93
N TRP A 393 -12.91 14.18 -12.06
CA TRP A 393 -12.62 13.42 -10.84
C TRP A 393 -12.44 11.93 -11.09
N SER A 394 -12.93 11.41 -12.22
CA SER A 394 -12.87 9.99 -12.51
C SER A 394 -11.40 9.62 -12.79
N ALA A 395 -10.90 8.60 -12.08
CA ALA A 395 -9.60 8.00 -12.30
C ALA A 395 -9.73 6.75 -13.20
N VAL A 396 -10.82 5.99 -13.03
CA VAL A 396 -11.14 4.78 -13.78
C VAL A 396 -12.61 4.82 -14.19
N GLY A 397 -12.93 4.46 -15.44
CA GLY A 397 -14.32 4.28 -15.89
C GLY A 397 -14.75 2.81 -15.86
N LYS A 398 -16.01 2.51 -15.48
CA LYS A 398 -16.56 1.15 -15.44
C LYS A 398 -17.96 1.11 -16.03
N VAL A 399 -18.13 0.42 -17.15
CA VAL A 399 -19.43 0.25 -17.82
C VAL A 399 -19.78 -1.24 -17.83
N VAL A 400 -20.98 -1.57 -17.37
CA VAL A 400 -21.46 -2.95 -17.33
C VAL A 400 -22.87 -3.07 -17.93
N PHE A 401 -23.06 -3.99 -18.86
CA PHE A 401 -24.38 -4.34 -19.42
C PHE A 401 -24.78 -5.78 -19.04
N THR A 402 -26.03 -6.19 -19.25
CA THR A 402 -26.41 -7.62 -19.29
C THR A 402 -26.37 -8.12 -20.73
N ALA A 403 -25.58 -9.13 -21.06
CA ALA A 403 -25.58 -9.68 -22.42
C ALA A 403 -26.72 -10.68 -22.64
N SER A 404 -27.43 -10.52 -23.75
CA SER A 404 -28.36 -11.53 -24.28
C SER A 404 -27.73 -12.38 -25.39
N THR A 405 -26.70 -11.84 -26.05
CA THR A 405 -25.93 -12.50 -27.11
C THR A 405 -24.43 -12.25 -26.93
N GLU A 406 -23.58 -13.06 -27.59
CA GLU A 406 -22.13 -12.80 -27.61
C GLU A 406 -21.78 -11.49 -28.34
N SER A 407 -22.60 -11.08 -29.31
CA SER A 407 -22.44 -9.80 -30.01
C SER A 407 -22.54 -8.60 -29.08
N ASP A 408 -23.37 -8.66 -28.03
CA ASP A 408 -23.47 -7.61 -27.02
C ASP A 408 -22.13 -7.45 -26.28
N ALA A 409 -21.54 -8.57 -25.84
CA ALA A 409 -20.26 -8.58 -25.14
C ALA A 409 -19.12 -8.07 -26.03
N ASN A 410 -19.08 -8.51 -27.29
CA ASN A 410 -18.08 -8.07 -28.27
C ASN A 410 -18.21 -6.56 -28.55
N LEU A 411 -19.42 -6.03 -28.61
CA LEU A 411 -19.66 -4.59 -28.80
C LEU A 411 -19.08 -3.78 -27.64
N VAL A 412 -19.35 -4.17 -26.40
CA VAL A 412 -18.83 -3.47 -25.21
C VAL A 412 -17.30 -3.52 -25.17
N SER A 413 -16.69 -4.69 -25.39
CA SER A 413 -15.23 -4.82 -25.43
C SER A 413 -14.58 -4.02 -26.57
N ALA A 414 -15.22 -3.96 -27.75
CA ALA A 414 -14.70 -3.19 -28.88
C ALA A 414 -14.69 -1.67 -28.61
N VAL A 415 -15.78 -1.15 -28.03
CA VAL A 415 -15.87 0.27 -27.65
C VAL A 415 -14.88 0.60 -26.53
N GLN A 416 -14.74 -0.26 -25.52
CA GLN A 416 -13.74 -0.09 -24.46
C GLN A 416 -12.33 0.06 -25.04
N ALA A 417 -11.93 -0.85 -25.94
CA ALA A 417 -10.60 -0.84 -26.54
C ALA A 417 -10.35 0.43 -27.37
N GLU A 418 -11.37 0.93 -28.06
CA GLU A 418 -11.30 2.20 -28.78
C GLU A 418 -11.15 3.41 -27.83
N LYS A 419 -11.97 3.48 -26.77
CA LYS A 419 -11.90 4.56 -25.79
C LYS A 419 -10.56 4.57 -25.06
N LEU A 420 -10.00 3.40 -24.75
CA LEU A 420 -8.67 3.28 -24.18
C LEU A 420 -7.59 3.89 -25.09
N ARG A 421 -7.68 3.67 -26.42
CA ARG A 421 -6.75 4.28 -27.40
C ARG A 421 -6.93 5.79 -27.55
N GLN A 422 -8.16 6.29 -27.44
CA GLN A 422 -8.47 7.71 -27.63
C GLN A 422 -8.18 8.58 -26.39
N ILE A 423 -8.56 8.09 -25.20
CA ILE A 423 -8.56 8.86 -23.95
C ILE A 423 -7.35 8.50 -23.06
N ALA A 424 -6.72 7.34 -23.29
CA ALA A 424 -5.58 6.84 -22.51
C ALA A 424 -5.86 6.77 -20.99
N LYS A 425 -7.12 6.51 -20.61
CA LYS A 425 -7.57 6.35 -19.23
C LYS A 425 -8.01 4.91 -18.99
N PRO A 426 -7.62 4.28 -17.86
CA PRO A 426 -8.03 2.91 -17.54
C PRO A 426 -9.55 2.80 -17.50
N SER A 427 -10.07 1.72 -18.09
CA SER A 427 -11.51 1.46 -18.11
C SER A 427 -11.81 -0.03 -17.98
N ILE A 428 -12.98 -0.33 -17.45
CA ILE A 428 -13.54 -1.68 -17.28
C ILE A 428 -14.81 -1.76 -18.12
N GLY A 429 -14.86 -2.68 -19.08
CA GLY A 429 -16.00 -2.88 -19.97
C GLY A 429 -16.47 -4.33 -19.92
N LEU A 430 -17.63 -4.59 -19.30
CA LEU A 430 -18.09 -5.95 -19.02
C LEU A 430 -19.55 -6.17 -19.40
N CYS A 431 -19.88 -7.43 -19.58
CA CYS A 431 -21.25 -7.91 -19.65
C CYS A 431 -21.51 -8.98 -18.58
N MET A 432 -22.69 -8.90 -17.95
CA MET A 432 -23.22 -9.93 -17.06
C MET A 432 -23.89 -11.05 -17.85
N GLY A 433 -24.09 -12.19 -17.17
CA GLY A 433 -24.74 -13.36 -17.74
C GLY A 433 -23.81 -14.26 -18.56
N PRO A 434 -24.27 -15.45 -18.98
CA PRO A 434 -23.44 -16.44 -19.68
C PRO A 434 -22.79 -15.91 -20.96
N CYS A 435 -23.55 -15.19 -21.79
CA CYS A 435 -23.07 -14.56 -23.03
C CYS A 435 -22.06 -13.43 -22.78
N GLY A 436 -22.00 -12.89 -21.55
CA GLY A 436 -21.06 -11.85 -21.16
C GLY A 436 -19.66 -12.37 -20.81
N THR A 437 -19.48 -13.68 -20.68
CA THR A 437 -18.23 -14.29 -20.19
C THR A 437 -17.00 -13.83 -20.96
N ILE A 438 -17.08 -13.74 -22.29
CA ILE A 438 -15.94 -13.35 -23.14
C ILE A 438 -15.43 -11.94 -22.80
N SER A 439 -16.32 -10.98 -22.49
CA SER A 439 -15.93 -9.62 -22.10
C SER A 439 -15.09 -9.61 -20.81
N ARG A 440 -15.32 -10.54 -19.88
CA ARG A 440 -14.52 -10.68 -18.65
C ARG A 440 -13.13 -11.21 -18.95
N VAL A 441 -13.04 -12.17 -19.88
CA VAL A 441 -11.78 -12.81 -20.28
C VAL A 441 -10.89 -11.80 -21.02
N THR A 442 -11.46 -11.02 -21.94
CA THR A 442 -10.72 -10.05 -22.78
C THR A 442 -10.48 -8.71 -22.10
N ASN A 443 -11.22 -8.35 -21.05
CA ASN A 443 -11.02 -7.11 -20.33
C ASN A 443 -9.58 -7.03 -19.75
N PRO A 444 -8.78 -6.00 -20.13
CA PRO A 444 -7.36 -5.94 -19.77
C PRO A 444 -7.12 -5.42 -18.35
N PHE A 445 -8.01 -4.58 -17.84
CA PHE A 445 -7.77 -3.82 -16.63
C PHE A 445 -8.79 -4.19 -15.55
N TRP A 446 -8.32 -4.65 -14.39
CA TRP A 446 -9.15 -4.86 -13.19
C TRP A 446 -10.44 -5.63 -13.46
N THR A 447 -10.31 -6.81 -14.06
CA THR A 447 -11.45 -7.72 -14.18
C THR A 447 -11.91 -8.15 -12.77
N PRO A 448 -13.19 -7.92 -12.40
CA PRO A 448 -13.74 -8.38 -11.13
C PRO A 448 -13.83 -9.90 -11.10
N VAL A 449 -13.20 -10.55 -10.12
CA VAL A 449 -13.23 -12.00 -9.92
C VAL A 449 -13.90 -12.37 -8.59
N ARG A 450 -14.57 -13.53 -8.56
CA ARG A 450 -15.18 -14.04 -7.33
C ARG A 450 -14.12 -14.62 -6.42
N HIS A 451 -14.27 -14.40 -5.12
CA HIS A 451 -13.53 -15.15 -4.11
C HIS A 451 -14.03 -16.60 -4.07
N PRO A 452 -13.15 -17.63 -4.04
CA PRO A 452 -13.57 -19.04 -4.08
C PRO A 452 -14.51 -19.46 -2.96
N ALA A 453 -14.28 -18.95 -1.75
CA ALA A 453 -15.08 -19.22 -0.55
C ALA A 453 -16.34 -18.33 -0.39
N MET A 454 -16.66 -17.46 -1.36
CA MET A 454 -17.77 -16.52 -1.26
C MET A 454 -18.74 -16.63 -2.43
N LYS A 455 -19.94 -16.08 -2.26
CA LYS A 455 -20.91 -15.95 -3.36
C LYS A 455 -20.39 -14.93 -4.37
N ALA A 456 -20.62 -15.21 -5.64
CA ALA A 456 -20.34 -14.26 -6.71
C ALA A 456 -21.13 -12.96 -6.49
N ALA A 457 -20.49 -11.83 -6.76
CA ALA A 457 -21.08 -10.50 -6.64
C ALA A 457 -22.03 -10.15 -7.80
N ALA A 458 -21.86 -10.83 -8.95
CA ALA A 458 -22.69 -10.67 -10.14
C ALA A 458 -22.80 -11.99 -10.93
N PRO A 459 -23.88 -12.19 -11.73
CA PRO A 459 -24.02 -13.35 -12.60
C PRO A 459 -22.89 -13.47 -13.64
N GLY A 460 -22.38 -14.70 -13.83
CA GLY A 460 -21.31 -15.00 -14.78
C GLY A 460 -19.91 -14.56 -14.33
N GLN A 461 -19.73 -14.19 -13.07
CA GLN A 461 -18.42 -13.82 -12.53
C GLN A 461 -17.52 -15.06 -12.36
N LEU A 462 -16.33 -15.01 -12.95
CA LEU A 462 -15.32 -16.07 -12.89
C LEU A 462 -14.47 -15.92 -11.63
N SER A 463 -13.93 -17.02 -11.13
CA SER A 463 -12.81 -17.02 -10.17
C SER A 463 -11.50 -16.67 -10.88
N LEU A 464 -10.49 -16.26 -10.11
CA LEU A 464 -9.16 -15.97 -10.66
C LEU A 464 -8.58 -17.16 -11.44
N LYS A 465 -8.76 -18.38 -10.93
CA LYS A 465 -8.31 -19.61 -11.57
C LYS A 465 -9.01 -19.86 -12.90
N GLU A 466 -10.35 -19.78 -12.92
CA GLU A 466 -11.15 -19.94 -14.15
C GLU A 466 -10.74 -18.90 -15.20
N LEU A 467 -10.60 -17.63 -14.80
CA LEU A 467 -10.19 -16.55 -15.69
C LEU A 467 -8.80 -16.79 -16.31
N ARG A 468 -7.83 -17.21 -15.50
CA ARG A 468 -6.47 -17.53 -15.98
C ARG A 468 -6.47 -18.70 -16.95
N THR A 469 -7.16 -19.79 -16.63
CA THR A 469 -7.27 -20.95 -17.52
C THR A 469 -7.90 -20.57 -18.86
N MET A 470 -8.95 -19.73 -18.88
CA MET A 470 -9.56 -19.28 -20.13
C MET A 470 -8.63 -18.35 -20.93
N ARG A 471 -7.94 -17.42 -20.26
CA ARG A 471 -6.96 -16.55 -20.91
C ARG A 471 -5.80 -17.35 -21.52
N GLU A 472 -5.30 -18.35 -20.81
CA GLU A 472 -4.26 -19.24 -21.28
C GLU A 472 -4.72 -20.02 -22.53
N ALA A 473 -5.91 -20.63 -22.48
CA ALA A 473 -6.46 -21.39 -23.59
C ALA A 473 -6.72 -20.54 -24.85
N LEU A 474 -6.98 -19.23 -24.68
CA LEU A 474 -7.20 -18.28 -25.77
C LEU A 474 -5.97 -17.45 -26.12
N HIS A 475 -4.83 -17.69 -25.46
CA HIS A 475 -3.59 -16.91 -25.63
C HIS A 475 -3.77 -15.39 -25.40
N ILE A 476 -4.65 -15.03 -24.47
CA ILE A 476 -4.95 -13.64 -24.09
C ILE A 476 -4.03 -13.22 -22.94
N GLY A 477 -3.25 -12.16 -23.13
CA GLY A 477 -2.40 -11.60 -22.09
C GLY A 477 -1.08 -12.31 -21.84
N THR A 478 -0.84 -13.42 -22.52
CA THR A 478 0.47 -14.06 -22.56
C THR A 478 1.39 -13.31 -23.51
N THR A 479 2.42 -12.64 -22.98
CA THR A 479 3.53 -12.16 -23.81
C THR A 479 4.26 -13.36 -24.42
N ALA A 480 5.04 -13.17 -25.49
CA ALA A 480 5.91 -14.23 -26.03
C ALA A 480 6.87 -14.82 -24.97
N ALA A 481 7.21 -14.04 -23.93
CA ALA A 481 8.00 -14.48 -22.78
C ALA A 481 7.25 -15.43 -21.82
N GLU A 482 5.93 -15.25 -21.65
CA GLU A 482 5.06 -16.14 -20.84
C GLU A 482 4.73 -17.47 -21.54
N LYS A 483 4.94 -17.56 -22.86
CA LYS A 483 4.85 -18.83 -23.62
C LYS A 483 5.90 -19.86 -23.23
N HIS A 484 7.01 -19.45 -22.60
CA HIS A 484 8.12 -20.33 -22.33
C HIS A 484 8.09 -20.81 -20.89
N LYS A 485 7.78 -22.10 -20.71
CA LYS A 485 7.97 -22.81 -19.44
C LYS A 485 9.34 -22.47 -18.85
N LYS A 486 9.35 -21.66 -17.79
CA LYS A 486 10.55 -21.35 -17.02
C LYS A 486 10.87 -22.46 -16.03
N LYS A 487 12.16 -22.64 -15.76
CA LYS A 487 12.71 -23.57 -14.79
C LYS A 487 13.17 -22.81 -13.55
N PHE A 488 12.75 -23.31 -12.41
CA PHE A 488 13.15 -22.85 -11.09
C PHE A 488 13.90 -23.95 -10.35
N PHE A 489 14.79 -23.55 -9.45
CA PHE A 489 15.67 -24.51 -8.78
C PHE A 489 15.84 -24.22 -7.29
N VAL A 490 16.02 -25.27 -6.48
CA VAL A 490 16.75 -25.16 -5.22
C VAL A 490 18.19 -25.59 -5.45
N LEU A 491 19.14 -24.68 -5.18
CA LEU A 491 20.58 -24.86 -5.40
C LEU A 491 21.31 -24.91 -4.06
N GLY A 492 22.10 -25.95 -3.85
CA GLY A 492 22.91 -26.15 -2.64
C GLY A 492 23.27 -27.62 -2.47
N SER A 493 23.98 -27.95 -1.39
CA SER A 493 24.35 -29.34 -1.11
C SER A 493 24.39 -29.61 0.40
N PRO A 494 23.64 -30.61 0.90
CA PRO A 494 22.70 -31.47 0.17
C PRO A 494 21.30 -30.83 0.02
N VAL A 495 20.61 -31.08 -1.11
CA VAL A 495 19.22 -30.61 -1.34
C VAL A 495 18.22 -31.74 -1.60
N ALA A 496 18.67 -32.99 -1.63
CA ALA A 496 17.82 -34.16 -1.92
C ALA A 496 16.52 -34.20 -1.10
N LYS A 497 16.57 -33.83 0.18
CA LYS A 497 15.42 -33.82 1.11
C LYS A 497 14.70 -32.45 1.19
N SER A 498 15.07 -31.48 0.37
CA SER A 498 14.44 -30.16 0.40
C SER A 498 12.95 -30.26 0.04
N PRO A 499 12.02 -29.65 0.81
CA PRO A 499 10.60 -29.60 0.49
C PRO A 499 10.27 -28.57 -0.60
N SER A 500 11.19 -27.65 -0.92
CA SER A 500 10.93 -26.53 -1.84
C SER A 500 10.32 -26.94 -3.18
N PRO A 501 10.76 -28.02 -3.87
CA PRO A 501 10.13 -28.44 -5.11
C PRO A 501 8.68 -28.88 -4.95
N ALA A 502 8.32 -29.55 -3.85
CA ALA A 502 6.93 -29.94 -3.62
C ALA A 502 6.05 -28.71 -3.40
N LEU A 503 6.55 -27.75 -2.60
CA LEU A 503 5.87 -26.49 -2.31
C LEU A 503 5.65 -25.65 -3.57
N HIS A 504 6.72 -25.31 -4.30
CA HIS A 504 6.61 -24.40 -5.44
C HIS A 504 5.87 -25.01 -6.63
N ASN A 505 6.05 -26.31 -6.93
CA ASN A 505 5.25 -26.94 -7.97
C ASN A 505 3.76 -27.00 -7.60
N HIS A 506 3.42 -27.17 -6.31
CA HIS A 506 2.04 -27.06 -5.86
C HIS A 506 1.49 -25.64 -6.08
N ILE A 507 2.26 -24.60 -5.71
CA ILE A 507 1.89 -23.20 -5.94
C ILE A 507 1.68 -22.92 -7.43
N PHE A 508 2.63 -23.31 -8.30
CA PHE A 508 2.49 -23.13 -9.74
C PHE A 508 1.23 -23.80 -10.29
N LYS A 509 0.97 -25.05 -9.89
CA LYS A 509 -0.25 -25.77 -10.29
C LYS A 509 -1.53 -25.09 -9.78
N THR A 510 -1.52 -24.62 -8.54
CA THR A 510 -2.68 -23.95 -7.92
C THR A 510 -2.96 -22.60 -8.59
N LEU A 511 -1.92 -21.85 -8.95
CA LEU A 511 -2.02 -20.56 -9.62
C LEU A 511 -2.23 -20.66 -11.15
N GLY A 512 -2.14 -21.87 -11.72
CA GLY A 512 -2.25 -22.12 -13.16
C GLY A 512 -1.03 -21.65 -13.96
N LEU A 513 0.16 -21.69 -13.37
CA LEU A 513 1.41 -21.29 -14.01
C LEU A 513 2.12 -22.51 -14.63
N PRO A 514 2.68 -22.40 -15.85
CA PRO A 514 3.25 -23.54 -16.60
C PRO A 514 4.68 -23.92 -16.18
N HIS A 515 5.17 -23.39 -15.05
CA HIS A 515 6.56 -23.48 -14.62
C HIS A 515 6.89 -24.81 -13.93
N GLU A 516 8.18 -25.11 -13.83
CA GLU A 516 8.69 -26.29 -13.11
C GLU A 516 9.75 -25.89 -12.08
N TYR A 517 9.65 -26.46 -10.88
CA TYR A 517 10.63 -26.31 -9.81
C TYR A 517 11.36 -27.63 -9.56
N SER A 518 12.69 -27.63 -9.64
CA SER A 518 13.52 -28.83 -9.49
C SER A 518 14.66 -28.64 -8.48
N ARG A 519 15.40 -29.72 -8.19
CA ARG A 519 16.57 -29.70 -7.30
C ARG A 519 17.83 -29.74 -8.16
N LEU A 520 18.83 -28.95 -7.79
CA LEU A 520 20.19 -29.17 -8.26
C LEU A 520 21.13 -29.23 -7.05
N ASP A 521 21.66 -30.42 -6.81
CA ASP A 521 22.63 -30.64 -5.73
C ASP A 521 24.01 -30.19 -6.19
N THR A 522 24.44 -29.04 -5.70
CA THR A 522 25.73 -28.44 -6.06
C THR A 522 26.27 -27.55 -4.93
N SER A 523 27.59 -27.51 -4.83
CA SER A 523 28.33 -26.56 -3.98
C SER A 523 29.21 -25.59 -4.79
N SER A 524 29.11 -25.68 -6.13
CA SER A 524 29.84 -24.88 -7.10
C SER A 524 29.10 -23.56 -7.37
N LEU A 525 29.82 -22.46 -7.31
CA LEU A 525 29.29 -21.15 -7.72
C LEU A 525 29.13 -21.07 -9.25
N GLU A 526 29.98 -21.77 -10.00
CA GLU A 526 29.97 -21.75 -11.47
C GLU A 526 28.68 -22.35 -12.04
N ASP A 527 28.15 -23.39 -11.41
CA ASP A 527 26.86 -23.99 -11.78
C ASP A 527 25.72 -22.98 -11.61
N VAL A 528 25.75 -22.17 -10.54
CA VAL A 528 24.75 -21.11 -10.29
C VAL A 528 24.83 -20.04 -11.37
N LEU A 529 26.04 -19.57 -11.68
CA LEU A 529 26.27 -18.53 -12.69
C LEU A 529 25.88 -19.01 -14.09
N SER A 530 26.16 -20.28 -14.41
CA SER A 530 25.78 -20.90 -15.69
C SER A 530 24.26 -21.04 -15.83
N LEU A 531 23.57 -21.42 -14.75
CA LEU A 531 22.10 -21.52 -14.75
C LEU A 531 21.43 -20.16 -14.94
N MET A 532 21.85 -19.12 -14.23
CA MET A 532 21.19 -17.81 -14.32
C MET A 532 21.32 -17.16 -15.72
N ALA A 533 22.34 -17.57 -16.49
CA ALA A 533 22.53 -17.13 -17.87
C ALA A 533 21.51 -17.75 -18.85
N GLN A 534 20.86 -18.87 -18.51
CA GLN A 534 19.93 -19.56 -19.41
C GLN A 534 18.63 -18.77 -19.63
N ASP A 535 18.10 -18.78 -20.85
CA ASP A 535 16.88 -18.04 -21.20
C ASP A 535 15.62 -18.60 -20.52
N ASP A 536 15.58 -19.90 -20.26
CA ASP A 536 14.48 -20.59 -19.58
C ASP A 536 14.62 -20.56 -18.05
N PHE A 537 15.67 -19.97 -17.48
CA PHE A 537 15.80 -19.78 -16.04
C PHE A 537 14.79 -18.73 -15.54
N GLY A 538 13.94 -19.10 -14.58
CA GLY A 538 12.98 -18.18 -13.94
C GLY A 538 13.48 -17.62 -12.60
N GLY A 539 14.31 -18.40 -11.88
CA GLY A 539 14.79 -18.04 -10.56
C GLY A 539 15.26 -19.25 -9.75
N ALA A 540 15.84 -19.01 -8.58
CA ALA A 540 16.30 -20.08 -7.71
C ALA A 540 16.30 -19.70 -6.23
N SER A 541 15.97 -20.66 -5.38
CA SER A 541 16.32 -20.62 -3.96
C SER A 541 17.74 -21.15 -3.76
N ILE A 542 18.56 -20.40 -3.05
CA ILE A 542 19.94 -20.73 -2.72
C ILE A 542 20.01 -21.19 -1.26
N THR A 543 20.57 -22.37 -1.02
CA THR A 543 20.78 -22.91 0.34
C THR A 543 22.25 -23.17 0.63
N ILE A 544 22.56 -23.74 1.80
CA ILE A 544 23.91 -24.10 2.21
C ILE A 544 24.58 -24.95 1.11
N PRO A 545 25.86 -24.71 0.78
CA PRO A 545 26.79 -23.70 1.32
C PRO A 545 26.92 -22.43 0.45
N LEU A 546 25.95 -22.15 -0.43
CA LEU A 546 26.12 -21.20 -1.53
C LEU A 546 25.76 -19.74 -1.21
N LYS A 547 24.96 -19.47 -0.17
CA LYS A 547 24.36 -18.13 0.08
C LYS A 547 25.38 -16.97 0.11
N GLU A 548 26.49 -17.16 0.81
CA GLU A 548 27.56 -16.16 0.92
C GLU A 548 28.39 -16.05 -0.37
N LYS A 549 28.67 -17.19 -1.02
CA LYS A 549 29.42 -17.23 -2.28
C LYS A 549 28.69 -16.47 -3.38
N VAL A 550 27.37 -16.69 -3.49
CA VAL A 550 26.52 -15.99 -4.46
C VAL A 550 26.52 -14.50 -4.15
N PHE A 551 26.31 -14.08 -2.90
CA PHE A 551 26.34 -12.67 -2.51
C PHE A 551 27.65 -11.99 -2.94
N HIS A 552 28.81 -12.57 -2.59
CA HIS A 552 30.10 -11.98 -2.94
C HIS A 552 30.33 -11.88 -4.45
N ALA A 553 29.86 -12.86 -5.22
CA ALA A 553 29.97 -12.85 -6.68
C ALA A 553 29.18 -11.70 -7.31
N VAL A 554 27.99 -11.41 -6.78
CA VAL A 554 27.07 -10.43 -7.38
C VAL A 554 27.23 -9.01 -6.82
N SER A 555 27.85 -8.87 -5.64
CA SER A 555 28.01 -7.58 -4.92
C SER A 555 28.83 -6.53 -5.68
N GLY A 556 29.61 -6.93 -6.69
CA GLY A 556 30.34 -6.02 -7.56
C GLY A 556 29.47 -5.28 -8.58
N GLY A 557 28.14 -5.50 -8.60
CA GLY A 557 27.18 -4.81 -9.47
C GLY A 557 27.08 -5.36 -10.90
N ALA A 558 27.98 -6.26 -11.30
CA ALA A 558 28.06 -6.80 -12.67
C ALA A 558 26.89 -7.74 -13.06
N HIS A 559 26.13 -8.24 -12.09
CA HIS A 559 25.20 -9.36 -12.30
C HIS A 559 23.73 -9.03 -12.04
N GLY A 560 23.40 -7.81 -11.61
CA GLY A 560 22.01 -7.40 -11.35
C GLY A 560 21.83 -6.59 -10.06
N ARG A 561 20.57 -6.35 -9.67
CA ARG A 561 20.22 -5.54 -8.49
C ARG A 561 20.20 -6.40 -7.23
N ILE A 562 20.72 -5.88 -6.12
CA ILE A 562 20.73 -6.57 -4.83
C ILE A 562 19.81 -5.81 -3.87
N SER A 563 18.89 -6.52 -3.21
CA SER A 563 18.00 -5.93 -2.21
C SER A 563 18.75 -5.45 -0.96
N GLU A 564 18.19 -4.46 -0.26
CA GLU A 564 18.72 -3.97 1.02
C GLU A 564 18.82 -5.09 2.07
N LEU A 565 17.84 -6.00 2.12
CA LEU A 565 17.87 -7.13 3.04
C LEU A 565 19.02 -8.11 2.73
N ALA A 566 19.32 -8.34 1.44
CA ALA A 566 20.47 -9.16 1.06
C ALA A 566 21.80 -8.47 1.34
N LEU A 567 21.86 -7.14 1.23
CA LEU A 567 23.03 -6.33 1.60
C LEU A 567 23.28 -6.36 3.11
N SER A 568 22.24 -6.13 3.93
CA SER A 568 22.31 -6.22 5.40
C SER A 568 22.72 -7.63 5.84
N ALA A 569 22.09 -8.66 5.28
CA ALA A 569 22.44 -10.05 5.59
C ALA A 569 23.76 -10.52 4.97
N ARG A 570 24.34 -9.81 4.00
CA ARG A 570 25.52 -10.26 3.21
C ARG A 570 25.41 -11.70 2.72
N ALA A 571 24.20 -12.06 2.29
CA ALA A 571 23.85 -13.42 1.89
C ALA A 571 22.65 -13.36 0.95
N VAL A 572 22.68 -14.17 -0.11
CA VAL A 572 21.56 -14.31 -1.06
C VAL A 572 20.94 -15.69 -0.89
N ASN A 573 19.63 -15.73 -0.66
CA ASN A 573 18.87 -16.99 -0.65
C ASN A 573 17.87 -17.10 -1.81
N THR A 574 17.66 -16.02 -2.58
CA THR A 574 16.64 -15.96 -3.64
C THR A 574 17.18 -15.19 -4.84
N ILE A 575 17.09 -15.77 -6.03
CA ILE A 575 17.42 -15.16 -7.32
C ILE A 575 16.14 -15.08 -8.15
N VAL A 576 15.87 -13.91 -8.73
CA VAL A 576 14.73 -13.69 -9.63
C VAL A 576 15.26 -13.20 -10.97
N LYS A 577 14.83 -13.83 -12.07
CA LYS A 577 15.06 -13.32 -13.43
C LYS A 577 13.78 -12.65 -13.93
N HIS A 578 13.90 -11.38 -14.30
CA HIS A 578 12.81 -10.57 -14.81
C HIS A 578 12.60 -10.79 -16.31
N ASP A 579 11.45 -10.37 -16.83
CA ASP A 579 11.08 -10.55 -18.24
C ASP A 579 12.02 -9.81 -19.20
N ASP A 580 12.65 -8.72 -18.75
CA ASP A 580 13.68 -7.98 -19.49
C ASP A 580 15.07 -8.66 -19.47
N GLY A 581 15.15 -9.85 -18.86
CA GLY A 581 16.38 -10.63 -18.69
C GLY A 581 17.25 -10.18 -17.51
N SER A 582 16.90 -9.08 -16.85
CA SER A 582 17.64 -8.59 -15.68
C SER A 582 17.48 -9.53 -14.48
N LEU A 583 18.45 -9.52 -13.58
CA LEU A 583 18.46 -10.34 -12.37
C LEU A 583 18.33 -9.47 -11.12
N SER A 584 17.60 -9.98 -10.13
CA SER A 584 17.60 -9.44 -8.79
C SER A 584 17.87 -10.51 -7.73
N PHE A 585 18.59 -10.09 -6.68
CA PHE A 585 19.10 -10.96 -5.63
C PHE A 585 18.58 -10.53 -4.26
N HIS A 586 17.94 -11.48 -3.57
CA HIS A 586 17.17 -11.23 -2.37
C HIS A 586 17.58 -12.15 -1.22
N ASN A 587 17.25 -11.70 -0.01
CA ASN A 587 17.31 -12.50 1.20
C ASN A 587 15.95 -12.49 1.90
N THR A 588 15.20 -13.57 1.72
CA THR A 588 13.87 -13.74 2.32
C THR A 588 13.92 -14.35 3.72
N ASP A 589 15.07 -14.92 4.14
CA ASP A 589 15.22 -15.46 5.51
C ASP A 589 15.17 -14.33 6.55
N THR A 590 15.81 -13.19 6.25
CA THR A 590 15.83 -12.02 7.14
C THR A 590 14.43 -11.55 7.48
N LEU A 591 13.60 -11.34 6.46
CA LEU A 591 12.21 -10.88 6.65
C LEU A 591 11.39 -11.94 7.39
N ALA A 592 11.46 -13.20 6.97
CA ALA A 592 10.69 -14.28 7.59
C ALA A 592 11.05 -14.48 9.06
N LEU A 593 12.34 -14.38 9.42
CA LEU A 593 12.80 -14.45 10.81
C LEU A 593 12.33 -13.24 11.61
N ALA A 594 12.46 -12.04 11.06
CA ALA A 594 12.02 -10.81 11.71
C ALA A 594 10.53 -10.87 12.04
N GLU A 595 9.69 -11.26 11.08
CA GLU A 595 8.25 -11.46 11.29
C GLU A 595 7.95 -12.54 12.32
N SER A 596 8.65 -13.68 12.26
CA SER A 596 8.43 -14.81 13.18
C SER A 596 8.73 -14.46 14.64
N ILE A 597 9.70 -13.57 14.88
CA ILE A 597 10.08 -13.16 16.24
C ILE A 597 9.52 -11.80 16.66
N ARG A 598 8.91 -11.02 15.74
CA ARG A 598 8.44 -9.63 15.97
C ARG A 598 7.65 -9.47 17.26
N SER A 599 6.66 -10.32 17.49
CA SER A 599 5.80 -10.26 18.69
C SER A 599 6.56 -10.49 20.00
N LYS A 600 7.60 -11.33 19.98
CA LYS A 600 8.47 -11.62 21.12
C LYS A 600 9.60 -10.59 21.27
N ALA A 601 10.00 -9.98 20.16
CA ALA A 601 11.07 -8.99 20.08
C ALA A 601 10.62 -7.56 20.44
N ALA A 602 9.31 -7.28 20.50
CA ALA A 602 8.79 -5.93 20.74
C ALA A 602 9.26 -5.27 22.05
N LEU A 603 9.72 -6.06 23.04
CA LEU A 603 10.30 -5.61 24.30
C LEU A 603 11.77 -6.04 24.48
N ALA A 604 12.35 -6.71 23.48
CA ALA A 604 13.69 -7.25 23.54
C ALA A 604 14.72 -6.19 23.15
N SER A 605 15.74 -6.05 23.97
CA SER A 605 16.92 -5.22 23.64
C SER A 605 18.10 -6.08 23.23
N THR A 606 18.05 -7.40 23.49
CA THR A 606 19.16 -8.31 23.29
C THR A 606 18.77 -9.59 22.54
N CYS A 607 19.64 -10.07 21.65
CA CYS A 607 19.44 -11.33 20.92
C CYS A 607 20.72 -12.17 20.89
N LEU A 608 20.57 -13.49 21.07
CA LEU A 608 21.62 -14.47 20.87
C LEU A 608 21.37 -15.27 19.58
N VAL A 609 22.33 -15.23 18.66
CA VAL A 609 22.35 -16.03 17.43
C VAL A 609 23.32 -17.19 17.62
N VAL A 610 22.81 -18.41 17.44
CA VAL A 610 23.59 -19.66 17.60
C VAL A 610 23.87 -20.24 16.21
N GLY A 611 25.09 -20.05 15.71
CA GLY A 611 25.54 -20.49 14.39
C GLY A 611 26.39 -19.42 13.68
N THR A 612 27.06 -19.80 12.58
CA THR A 612 27.99 -18.90 11.86
C THR A 612 27.86 -18.91 10.33
N GLY A 613 26.82 -19.55 9.77
CA GLY A 613 26.59 -19.60 8.32
C GLY A 613 25.61 -18.54 7.82
N GLY A 614 25.23 -18.61 6.53
CA GLY A 614 24.29 -17.67 5.92
C GLY A 614 22.93 -17.50 6.65
N ALA A 615 22.42 -18.54 7.32
CA ALA A 615 21.21 -18.41 8.16
C ALA A 615 21.45 -17.54 9.41
N ALA A 616 22.63 -17.65 10.03
CA ALA A 616 23.01 -16.80 11.16
C ALA A 616 23.15 -15.34 10.74
N ARG A 617 23.64 -15.08 9.51
CA ARG A 617 23.64 -13.72 8.95
C ARG A 617 22.23 -13.16 8.77
N GLY A 618 21.30 -13.95 8.23
CA GLY A 618 19.88 -13.57 8.14
C GLY A 618 19.28 -13.26 9.52
N ALA A 619 19.62 -14.04 10.55
CA ALA A 619 19.18 -13.80 11.92
C ALA A 619 19.78 -12.52 12.53
N CYS A 620 21.06 -12.22 12.29
CA CYS A 620 21.67 -10.96 12.73
C CYS A 620 20.99 -9.75 12.06
N ALA A 621 20.77 -9.81 10.74
CA ALA A 621 20.06 -8.77 10.00
C ALA A 621 18.60 -8.61 10.47
N ALA A 622 17.93 -9.70 10.84
CA ALA A 622 16.58 -9.65 11.38
C ALA A 622 16.53 -8.96 12.75
N ALA A 623 17.50 -9.25 13.62
CA ALA A 623 17.63 -8.59 14.92
C ALA A 623 17.92 -7.08 14.77
N GLU A 624 18.74 -6.70 13.80
CA GLU A 624 19.01 -5.31 13.44
C GLU A 624 17.75 -4.60 12.93
N LEU A 625 17.01 -5.22 12.01
CA LEU A 625 15.76 -4.69 11.47
C LEU A 625 14.70 -4.46 12.57
N LEU A 626 14.73 -5.27 13.63
CA LEU A 626 13.85 -5.13 14.80
C LEU A 626 14.36 -4.13 15.85
N GLY A 627 15.51 -3.48 15.61
CA GLY A 627 16.04 -2.44 16.49
C GLY A 627 16.69 -2.96 17.77
N MET A 628 17.16 -4.21 17.81
CA MET A 628 17.79 -4.77 19.00
C MET A 628 19.17 -4.13 19.25
N GLU A 629 19.43 -3.73 20.50
CA GLU A 629 20.65 -3.00 20.87
C GLU A 629 21.90 -3.88 20.93
N LYS A 630 21.76 -5.14 21.36
CA LYS A 630 22.89 -6.08 21.51
C LYS A 630 22.62 -7.41 20.83
N ILE A 631 23.49 -7.78 19.90
CA ILE A 631 23.44 -9.07 19.20
C ILE A 631 24.66 -9.89 19.60
N PHE A 632 24.44 -11.03 20.23
CA PHE A 632 25.46 -12.00 20.60
C PHE A 632 25.53 -13.09 19.55
N VAL A 633 26.74 -13.50 19.16
CA VAL A 633 26.94 -14.60 18.22
C VAL A 633 27.74 -15.70 18.90
N TRP A 634 27.21 -16.91 18.87
CA TRP A 634 27.89 -18.11 19.35
C TRP A 634 28.06 -19.13 18.21
N GLY A 635 29.24 -19.72 18.10
CA GLY A 635 29.50 -20.78 17.14
C GLY A 635 30.64 -21.69 17.60
N ARG A 636 30.66 -22.93 17.08
CA ARG A 636 31.71 -23.92 17.37
C ARG A 636 33.11 -23.46 16.97
N ASP A 637 33.20 -22.65 15.92
CA ASP A 637 34.43 -22.08 15.39
C ASP A 637 34.47 -20.57 15.73
N SER A 638 35.33 -20.22 16.70
CA SER A 638 35.45 -18.85 17.21
C SER A 638 35.94 -17.87 16.15
N THR A 639 36.77 -18.32 15.20
CA THR A 639 37.26 -17.51 14.08
C THR A 639 36.12 -17.15 13.12
N LYS A 640 35.23 -18.12 12.83
CA LYS A 640 34.03 -17.86 12.00
C LYS A 640 33.02 -16.96 12.70
N ALA A 641 32.82 -17.14 14.02
CA ALA A 641 31.96 -16.27 14.82
C ALA A 641 32.51 -14.83 14.86
N ALA A 642 33.83 -14.66 15.01
CA ALA A 642 34.49 -13.37 14.96
C ALA A 642 34.35 -12.68 13.60
N LYS A 643 34.54 -13.43 12.51
CA LYS A 643 34.36 -12.91 11.15
C LYS A 643 32.91 -12.45 10.92
N LEU A 644 31.93 -13.26 11.33
CA LEU A 644 30.52 -12.89 11.26
C LEU A 644 30.24 -11.60 12.05
N ALA A 645 30.77 -11.48 13.26
CA ALA A 645 30.62 -10.27 14.07
C ALA A 645 31.21 -9.03 13.39
N GLN A 646 32.43 -9.13 12.88
CA GLN A 646 33.12 -8.03 12.18
C GLN A 646 32.37 -7.56 10.93
N ASP A 647 31.71 -8.48 10.22
CA ASP A 647 30.94 -8.12 9.05
C ASP A 647 29.84 -7.10 9.40
N PHE A 648 29.15 -7.24 10.52
CA PHE A 648 28.07 -6.32 10.90
C PHE A 648 28.57 -5.06 11.63
N VAL A 649 29.74 -5.07 12.27
CA VAL A 649 30.27 -3.90 13.02
C VAL A 649 30.63 -2.71 12.09
N ASN A 650 30.88 -2.94 10.81
CA ASN A 650 31.16 -1.87 9.83
C ASN A 650 29.91 -1.23 9.20
N GLY A 651 28.70 -1.57 9.64
CA GLY A 651 27.46 -0.90 9.25
C GLY A 651 26.59 -0.69 10.47
N GLN A 652 26.34 0.58 10.86
CA GLN A 652 25.40 1.10 11.89
C GLN A 652 25.20 0.37 13.27
N VAL A 653 25.75 -0.81 13.52
CA VAL A 653 25.55 -1.61 14.73
C VAL A 653 26.58 -1.26 15.82
N ARG A 654 26.11 -1.05 17.05
CA ARG A 654 26.92 -0.58 18.19
C ARG A 654 27.74 -1.65 18.91
N SER A 655 27.46 -2.95 18.76
CA SER A 655 28.35 -4.05 19.22
C SER A 655 27.79 -5.44 18.93
N ILE A 656 28.55 -6.30 18.21
CA ILE A 656 28.35 -7.76 18.25
C ILE A 656 29.38 -8.37 19.20
N HIS A 657 28.91 -9.13 20.18
CA HIS A 657 29.78 -9.75 21.18
C HIS A 657 29.93 -11.26 20.93
N ILE A 658 31.18 -11.73 20.96
CA ILE A 658 31.51 -13.16 20.92
C ILE A 658 31.49 -13.67 22.37
N ILE A 659 30.68 -14.68 22.65
CA ILE A 659 30.67 -15.32 23.97
C ILE A 659 31.46 -16.64 23.86
N SER A 660 32.62 -16.74 24.50
CA SER A 660 33.41 -17.97 24.57
C SER A 660 33.07 -18.84 25.79
N MET A 661 32.59 -18.25 26.88
CA MET A 661 31.76 -18.83 27.95
C MET A 661 31.54 -17.75 29.02
N VAL A 662 30.42 -17.83 29.74
CA VAL A 662 29.84 -16.84 30.67
C VAL A 662 29.05 -15.73 29.96
N VAL A 663 27.73 -15.92 29.96
CA VAL A 663 26.75 -14.90 29.59
C VAL A 663 26.60 -13.96 30.80
N VAL A 664 27.00 -12.68 30.67
CA VAL A 664 26.88 -11.69 31.76
C VAL A 664 25.42 -11.22 31.96
N SER A 665 24.55 -11.44 30.96
CA SER A 665 23.11 -11.12 31.01
C SER A 665 22.30 -12.09 30.11
N VAL A 666 21.24 -12.70 30.64
CA VAL A 666 20.37 -13.62 29.90
C VAL A 666 19.79 -12.90 28.67
N PRO A 667 19.90 -13.45 27.43
CA PRO A 667 19.35 -12.81 26.24
C PRO A 667 17.82 -12.88 26.24
N ASP A 668 17.17 -11.83 25.75
CA ASP A 668 15.69 -11.76 25.65
C ASP A 668 15.17 -12.73 24.57
N VAL A 669 15.92 -12.89 23.48
CA VAL A 669 15.58 -13.76 22.34
C VAL A 669 16.79 -14.62 21.95
N THR A 670 16.55 -15.89 21.62
CA THR A 670 17.57 -16.80 21.08
C THR A 670 17.12 -17.39 19.74
N VAL A 671 17.99 -17.33 18.72
CA VAL A 671 17.74 -17.88 17.38
C VAL A 671 18.77 -18.97 17.06
N GLY A 672 18.28 -20.20 16.96
CA GLY A 672 19.08 -21.37 16.59
C GLY A 672 19.25 -21.50 15.07
N CYS A 673 20.47 -21.29 14.57
CA CYS A 673 20.82 -21.39 13.15
C CYS A 673 21.76 -22.58 12.83
N ALA A 674 22.24 -23.30 13.85
CA ALA A 674 23.02 -24.50 13.70
C ALA A 674 22.12 -25.71 13.41
N HIS A 675 22.62 -26.68 12.63
CA HIS A 675 21.94 -27.95 12.47
C HIS A 675 21.85 -28.68 13.82
N ALA A 676 20.65 -29.18 14.14
CA ALA A 676 20.47 -30.14 15.22
C ALA A 676 21.21 -31.43 14.83
N THR A 677 22.36 -31.66 15.46
CA THR A 677 23.06 -32.95 15.41
C THR A 677 22.51 -33.86 16.49
#